data_AF-A0A931NUA3-F1
#
_entry.id   AF-A0A931NUA3-F1
#
_cell.length_a   1.000
_cell.length_b   1.000
_cell.length_c   1.000
_cell.angle_alpha   90.00
_cell.angle_beta   90.00
_cell.angle_gamma   90.00
#
_symmetry.space_group_name_H-M   'P 1'
#
loop_
_entity.id
_entity.type
_entity.pdbx_description
1 polymer ?
#
loop_
_entity_poly.entity_id
_entity_poly.type
_entity_poly.pdbx_seq_one_letter_code
_entity_poly.pdbx_strand_id
1 'polypeptide(L)'
;MTDSISATILRPAAASIACLLLCAGSALAQDSVSRNANGGNGLPGDGLSPYTSTTQRASYVVDLSPFTTAWGTPLGIAPVLKSSRIATTRFSTVTGPSTISQAIAAQAAYPSASYTSWNQAGGGLNATENNTALNTSVSPSGQASLFGIAMLDVDETTAGTTVVLGNFIHGAQVAFDPANPTRLFVTRTVAAVNQLNATQPDRSQFGLGSIDAEGNLCFRADGYNAASGTTVLQGDNYFRVRLPQRLTSGANIIDNNGAGNPSASDWLLQRSTAVTHAVPTAIPQTLAGRSVLLGPDFTGQLKIETSGGTLTNTTSNRPNTIDQRGPISFSAAQFGASSVGTIGVLSRSGSGGGKVDSISLAGVSASGNVVAARTITLPSSLIDTCDGTSWNLAGGGFRGYDSQITFRGGVGPAAIGKDASGNLLAAGVLYSGPTPDGSNPFNAIVVGRFNPASPNSPVSWTVAAWVDSTASTGKAIRGDYGLDGAPNTHDAGEGDGVIDASDAPIGRLASLSETTLGLSGPSLSSPTFDAAGNIYFIGSGLFKRFNGTSVVQEFGLGLFRGVYDPAQMCYTLDLITRVGDTFAGQNSGRNYQIQSIALADGDSVSSASLSSSSSLQQAWNNIDASALAPAAPQNLGGLVVDARIVYDTNSDGLYQDPTLPGGNVNSPDEAYNVVLYIANTTPPQVGPTCDPDVNQDGVADQGDVDYLINVIAGGANPTNIDPDFNQDGVADQGDIDALVNVIAGGPCP
;
A
#
# COMPACT_ATOMS: atom_id res chain seq x y z
N MET A 1 -60.67 -46.34 12.73
CA MET A 1 -60.67 -46.83 11.34
C MET A 1 -59.20 -46.96 10.98
N THR A 2 -58.56 -48.13 11.15
CA THR A 2 -58.53 -49.26 10.18
C THR A 2 -58.19 -48.71 8.79
N ASP A 3 -57.01 -48.93 8.20
CA ASP A 3 -56.34 -50.22 8.04
C ASP A 3 -54.82 -50.15 7.80
N SER A 4 -54.21 -51.27 8.19
CA SER A 4 -52.86 -51.78 8.02
C SER A 4 -52.67 -52.59 6.72
N ILE A 5 -51.40 -52.99 6.44
CA ILE A 5 -50.87 -54.12 5.62
C ILE A 5 -49.96 -53.62 4.46
N SER A 6 -48.61 -53.65 4.54
CA SER A 6 -47.64 -54.78 4.34
C SER A 6 -47.79 -55.46 2.96
N ALA A 7 -46.80 -55.79 2.13
CA ALA A 7 -45.38 -56.12 2.28
C ALA A 7 -44.67 -56.14 0.88
N THR A 8 -43.36 -55.83 0.88
CA THR A 8 -42.15 -56.47 0.29
C THR A 8 -42.29 -57.33 -1.02
N ILE A 9 -41.39 -57.41 -2.02
CA ILE A 9 -39.90 -57.51 -2.12
C ILE A 9 -39.47 -57.31 -3.61
N LEU A 10 -38.34 -56.62 -3.88
CA LEU A 10 -37.15 -57.06 -4.68
C LEU A 10 -36.39 -55.90 -5.37
N ARG A 11 -35.09 -55.79 -5.03
CA ARG A 11 -34.06 -54.99 -5.73
C ARG A 11 -33.63 -55.72 -7.03
N PRO A 12 -32.88 -55.06 -7.95
CA PRO A 12 -31.43 -54.91 -7.79
C PRO A 12 -30.91 -53.48 -8.06
N ALA A 13 -29.63 -53.32 -7.77
CA ALA A 13 -28.84 -52.11 -7.65
C ALA A 13 -28.75 -51.23 -8.91
N ALA A 14 -28.77 -49.92 -8.69
CA ALA A 14 -28.11 -48.93 -9.52
C ALA A 14 -27.31 -48.00 -8.59
N ALA A 15 -26.00 -47.94 -8.81
CA ALA A 15 -25.07 -47.12 -8.06
C ALA A 15 -25.20 -45.66 -8.50
N SER A 16 -25.72 -44.81 -7.60
CA SER A 16 -25.67 -43.37 -7.76
C SER A 16 -24.31 -42.88 -7.24
N ILE A 17 -23.48 -42.38 -8.13
CA ILE A 17 -22.26 -41.62 -7.80
C ILE A 17 -22.72 -40.30 -7.19
N ALA A 18 -22.53 -40.15 -5.89
CA ALA A 18 -22.69 -38.89 -5.18
C ALA A 18 -21.46 -38.02 -5.47
N CYS A 19 -21.66 -36.94 -6.23
CA CYS A 19 -20.68 -35.87 -6.38
C CYS A 19 -20.67 -35.07 -5.06
N LEU A 20 -19.70 -35.34 -4.19
CA LEU A 20 -19.40 -34.51 -3.02
C LEU A 20 -18.68 -33.25 -3.50
N LEU A 21 -19.42 -32.17 -3.70
CA LEU A 21 -18.88 -30.82 -3.75
C LEU A 21 -18.32 -30.47 -2.36
N LEU A 22 -17.01 -30.59 -2.20
CA LEU A 22 -16.25 -30.03 -1.09
C LEU A 22 -16.19 -28.51 -1.27
N CYS A 23 -17.20 -27.78 -0.81
CA CYS A 23 -17.09 -26.33 -0.62
C CYS A 23 -16.15 -26.08 0.56
N ALA A 24 -14.88 -25.77 0.28
CA ALA A 24 -13.97 -25.21 1.27
C ALA A 24 -14.50 -23.82 1.68
N GLY A 25 -15.00 -23.70 2.90
CA GLY A 25 -15.51 -22.43 3.42
C GLY A 25 -14.42 -21.36 3.44
N SER A 26 -14.74 -20.18 2.90
CA SER A 26 -13.91 -19.00 2.98
C SER A 26 -13.79 -18.52 4.43
N ALA A 27 -12.55 -18.29 4.87
CA ALA A 27 -12.16 -17.79 6.18
C ALA A 27 -11.92 -16.28 6.09
N LEU A 28 -12.53 -15.45 6.95
CA LEU A 28 -12.76 -14.02 6.69
C LEU A 28 -12.60 -13.07 7.96
N ALA A 29 -12.09 -11.80 7.94
CA ALA A 29 -11.72 -10.96 9.10
C ALA A 29 -11.32 -9.45 8.88
N GLN A 30 -11.06 -8.69 10.00
CA GLN A 30 -10.92 -7.22 10.31
C GLN A 30 -11.85 -6.22 9.60
N ASP A 31 -12.26 -6.53 8.40
CA ASP A 31 -13.54 -6.14 7.84
C ASP A 31 -14.65 -6.71 8.74
N SER A 32 -15.09 -5.90 9.70
CA SER A 32 -16.10 -6.24 10.69
C SER A 32 -16.87 -5.00 11.10
N VAL A 33 -18.09 -5.24 11.54
CA VAL A 33 -18.96 -4.27 12.20
C VAL A 33 -19.40 -4.86 13.54
N SER A 34 -19.70 -3.98 14.50
CA SER A 34 -20.23 -4.43 15.79
C SER A 34 -21.60 -5.10 15.61
N ARG A 35 -22.04 -5.84 16.63
CA ARG A 35 -23.42 -6.34 16.69
C ARG A 35 -24.44 -5.23 16.99
N ASN A 36 -23.97 -4.01 17.25
CA ASN A 36 -24.73 -2.86 17.71
C ASN A 36 -25.77 -3.24 18.78
N ALA A 37 -25.34 -3.94 19.84
CA ALA A 37 -26.24 -4.55 20.83
C ALA A 37 -27.14 -3.52 21.54
N ASN A 38 -26.74 -2.25 21.55
CA ASN A 38 -27.49 -1.18 22.17
C ASN A 38 -28.59 -0.59 21.26
N GLY A 39 -28.67 -1.04 20.00
CA GLY A 39 -29.60 -0.50 18.99
C GLY A 39 -29.39 0.99 18.72
N GLY A 40 -28.19 1.49 19.01
CA GLY A 40 -27.84 2.90 18.91
C GLY A 40 -27.27 3.25 17.53
N ASN A 41 -26.53 4.34 17.47
CA ASN A 41 -25.89 4.85 16.26
C ASN A 41 -24.57 4.13 15.90
N GLY A 42 -24.52 2.80 16.10
CA GLY A 42 -23.32 1.99 15.90
C GLY A 42 -22.24 2.16 16.98
N LEU A 43 -22.20 3.28 17.71
CA LEU A 43 -21.22 3.49 18.79
C LEU A 43 -21.41 2.47 19.94
N PRO A 44 -20.31 2.00 20.55
CA PRO A 44 -18.93 2.45 20.37
C PRO A 44 -18.15 1.74 19.24
N GLY A 45 -18.81 0.97 18.38
CA GLY A 45 -18.16 0.15 17.36
C GLY A 45 -17.45 -1.08 17.91
N ASP A 46 -16.60 -1.71 17.09
CA ASP A 46 -15.84 -2.91 17.44
C ASP A 46 -14.31 -2.72 17.39
N GLY A 47 -13.82 -1.48 17.32
CA GLY A 47 -12.39 -1.18 17.36
C GLY A 47 -11.69 -1.78 18.59
N LEU A 48 -10.47 -2.29 18.41
CA LEU A 48 -9.70 -2.94 19.47
C LEU A 48 -8.96 -1.92 20.33
N SER A 49 -8.96 -2.14 21.65
CA SER A 49 -8.15 -1.33 22.57
C SER A 49 -6.65 -1.60 22.38
N PRO A 50 -5.79 -0.57 22.40
CA PRO A 50 -4.34 -0.76 22.36
C PRO A 50 -3.76 -1.13 23.74
N TYR A 51 -4.57 -1.09 24.81
CA TYR A 51 -4.13 -1.33 26.19
C TYR A 51 -4.50 -2.71 26.73
N THR A 52 -5.54 -3.32 26.18
CA THR A 52 -6.05 -4.59 26.68
C THR A 52 -5.08 -5.73 26.35
N SER A 53 -4.79 -6.60 27.32
CA SER A 53 -3.83 -7.71 27.15
C SER A 53 -4.23 -8.67 26.05
N THR A 54 -5.52 -9.04 25.98
CA THR A 54 -6.06 -9.95 24.96
C THR A 54 -6.02 -9.41 23.54
N THR A 55 -5.85 -8.09 23.37
CA THR A 55 -5.78 -7.41 22.06
C THR A 55 -4.37 -6.94 21.71
N GLN A 56 -3.37 -7.21 22.57
CA GLN A 56 -1.96 -6.91 22.26
C GLN A 56 -1.47 -7.67 21.04
N ARG A 57 -2.01 -8.87 20.80
CA ARG A 57 -1.80 -9.66 19.60
C ARG A 57 -3.11 -10.32 19.19
N ALA A 58 -3.49 -10.21 17.92
CA ALA A 58 -4.69 -10.82 17.38
C ALA A 58 -4.39 -11.41 16.00
N SER A 59 -4.89 -12.61 15.74
CA SER A 59 -4.66 -13.33 14.48
C SER A 59 -5.97 -13.65 13.80
N TYR A 60 -6.12 -13.23 12.55
CA TYR A 60 -7.37 -13.26 11.83
C TYR A 60 -7.16 -13.30 10.30
N VAL A 61 -8.17 -13.67 9.52
CA VAL A 61 -8.03 -13.89 8.07
C VAL A 61 -8.73 -12.81 7.25
N VAL A 62 -8.08 -11.87 6.55
CA VAL A 62 -8.81 -10.87 5.74
C VAL A 62 -8.98 -11.37 4.31
N ASP A 63 -10.10 -11.09 3.63
CA ASP A 63 -10.25 -11.40 2.20
C ASP A 63 -10.45 -10.15 1.37
N LEU A 64 -9.78 -10.11 0.22
CA LEU A 64 -9.81 -9.00 -0.72
C LEU A 64 -11.11 -9.01 -1.51
N SER A 65 -11.74 -7.84 -1.61
CA SER A 65 -12.78 -7.59 -2.59
C SER A 65 -12.17 -7.32 -3.94
N PRO A 66 -12.45 -8.16 -4.96
CA PRO A 66 -11.96 -7.91 -6.30
C PRO A 66 -12.63 -6.66 -6.90
N PHE A 67 -11.86 -5.89 -7.65
CA PHE A 67 -12.32 -4.75 -8.44
C PHE A 67 -11.38 -4.53 -9.63
N THR A 68 -11.80 -3.70 -10.58
CA THR A 68 -10.98 -3.28 -11.72
C THR A 68 -10.69 -1.79 -11.63
N THR A 69 -9.47 -1.39 -11.98
CA THR A 69 -9.15 0.03 -12.15
C THR A 69 -9.88 0.61 -13.36
N ALA A 70 -9.80 1.92 -13.57
CA ALA A 70 -10.38 2.54 -14.76
C ALA A 70 -9.77 2.00 -16.08
N TRP A 71 -8.53 1.51 -16.05
CA TRP A 71 -7.89 0.76 -17.14
C TRP A 71 -8.23 -0.74 -17.23
N GLY A 72 -9.18 -1.22 -16.43
CA GLY A 72 -9.54 -2.64 -16.43
C GLY A 72 -8.52 -3.55 -15.74
N THR A 73 -7.51 -3.01 -15.03
CA THR A 73 -6.54 -3.85 -14.32
C THR A 73 -7.19 -4.50 -13.10
N PRO A 74 -7.19 -5.85 -12.98
CA PRO A 74 -7.84 -6.53 -11.88
C PRO A 74 -6.98 -6.49 -10.62
N LEU A 75 -7.55 -5.97 -9.53
CA LEU A 75 -6.93 -5.85 -8.22
C LEU A 75 -7.92 -6.28 -7.13
N GLY A 76 -7.43 -6.36 -5.89
CA GLY A 76 -8.24 -6.63 -4.71
C GLY A 76 -7.98 -5.60 -3.63
N ILE A 77 -9.00 -5.27 -2.85
CA ILE A 77 -8.93 -4.31 -1.76
C ILE A 77 -9.59 -4.83 -0.49
N ALA A 78 -8.97 -4.61 0.68
CA ALA A 78 -9.61 -4.85 1.97
C ALA A 78 -9.01 -3.99 3.10
N PRO A 79 -9.78 -3.67 4.14
CA PRO A 79 -9.26 -3.05 5.36
C PRO A 79 -8.49 -4.08 6.19
N VAL A 80 -7.16 -4.10 6.03
CA VAL A 80 -6.28 -5.09 6.67
C VAL A 80 -5.97 -4.75 8.14
N LEU A 81 -5.96 -3.47 8.49
CA LEU A 81 -5.80 -2.99 9.86
C LEU A 81 -6.87 -1.94 10.18
N LYS A 82 -7.59 -2.13 11.29
CA LYS A 82 -8.46 -1.11 11.88
C LYS A 82 -7.71 -0.36 12.98
N SER A 83 -7.80 0.97 12.95
CA SER A 83 -7.25 1.86 13.97
C SER A 83 -7.83 1.51 15.35
N SER A 84 -7.05 1.71 16.39
CA SER A 84 -7.43 1.33 17.75
C SER A 84 -8.62 2.14 18.28
N ARG A 85 -9.25 1.68 19.36
CA ARG A 85 -10.30 2.44 20.07
C ARG A 85 -9.89 2.71 21.52
N ILE A 86 -9.90 3.98 21.91
CA ILE A 86 -9.55 4.40 23.29
C ILE A 86 -10.66 5.18 24.01
N ALA A 87 -11.74 5.55 23.30
CA ALA A 87 -12.92 6.21 23.83
C ALA A 87 -14.20 5.57 23.25
N THR A 88 -15.33 5.69 23.95
CA THR A 88 -16.62 5.14 23.50
C THR A 88 -17.42 6.08 22.60
N THR A 89 -17.00 7.33 22.50
CA THR A 89 -17.63 8.37 21.68
C THR A 89 -17.16 8.37 20.23
N ARG A 90 -16.23 7.46 19.88
CA ARG A 90 -15.65 7.30 18.55
C ARG A 90 -15.48 5.80 18.29
N PHE A 91 -15.55 5.42 17.02
CA PHE A 91 -15.32 4.05 16.58
C PHE A 91 -13.84 3.64 16.60
N SER A 92 -12.96 4.58 16.26
CA SER A 92 -11.51 4.40 16.26
C SER A 92 -10.76 5.73 16.44
N THR A 93 -9.46 5.64 16.71
CA THR A 93 -8.48 6.73 16.67
C THR A 93 -8.21 7.18 15.23
N VAL A 94 -7.49 8.28 15.05
CA VAL A 94 -7.09 8.80 13.73
C VAL A 94 -5.81 8.11 13.28
N THR A 95 -5.72 7.71 12.02
CA THR A 95 -4.50 7.16 11.44
C THR A 95 -3.52 8.28 11.10
N GLY A 96 -2.25 8.06 11.43
CA GLY A 96 -1.10 8.75 10.86
C GLY A 96 -0.59 7.96 9.64
N PRO A 97 0.73 7.84 9.43
CA PRO A 97 1.26 7.08 8.30
C PRO A 97 1.06 5.57 8.45
N SER A 98 1.02 4.90 7.31
CA SER A 98 1.22 3.46 7.14
C SER A 98 2.44 3.13 6.27
N THR A 99 2.97 1.92 6.46
CA THR A 99 4.14 1.42 5.72
C THR A 99 4.00 -0.09 5.47
N ILE A 100 4.56 -0.56 4.37
CA ILE A 100 4.66 -1.99 4.02
C ILE A 100 6.13 -2.37 3.82
N SER A 101 6.44 -3.65 4.08
CA SER A 101 7.81 -4.15 3.93
C SER A 101 8.32 -4.02 2.50
N GLN A 102 9.59 -3.64 2.38
CA GLN A 102 10.25 -3.43 1.09
C GLN A 102 10.77 -4.74 0.45
N ALA A 103 10.45 -5.87 1.07
CA ALA A 103 10.70 -7.21 0.55
C ALA A 103 9.64 -8.21 1.05
N ILE A 104 9.43 -9.29 0.31
CA ILE A 104 8.62 -10.46 0.70
C ILE A 104 9.53 -11.59 1.18
N ALA A 105 9.19 -12.21 2.31
CA ALA A 105 9.75 -13.49 2.71
C ALA A 105 8.91 -14.62 2.09
N ALA A 106 9.38 -15.19 0.99
CA ALA A 106 8.75 -16.33 0.34
C ALA A 106 9.05 -17.63 1.11
N GLN A 107 8.16 -18.62 0.97
CA GLN A 107 8.29 -19.93 1.61
C GLN A 107 8.44 -19.87 3.15
N ALA A 108 7.82 -18.86 3.76
CA ALA A 108 7.82 -18.63 5.19
C ALA A 108 6.74 -19.46 5.90
N ALA A 109 6.91 -19.65 7.21
CA ALA A 109 5.86 -20.20 8.04
C ALA A 109 4.78 -19.14 8.31
N TYR A 110 3.53 -19.58 8.49
CA TYR A 110 2.46 -18.72 8.96
C TYR A 110 2.79 -18.13 10.36
N PRO A 111 2.62 -16.82 10.59
CA PRO A 111 2.94 -16.18 11.87
C PRO A 111 2.12 -16.68 13.08
N SER A 112 0.97 -17.30 12.85
CA SER A 112 0.13 -17.98 13.83
C SER A 112 -0.28 -19.37 13.33
N ALA A 113 -0.49 -20.30 14.27
CA ALA A 113 -0.99 -21.65 13.97
C ALA A 113 -2.51 -21.69 13.74
N SER A 114 -3.23 -20.67 14.20
CA SER A 114 -4.68 -20.53 14.04
C SER A 114 -5.04 -19.05 13.90
N TYR A 115 -6.04 -18.80 13.05
CA TYR A 115 -6.59 -17.49 12.75
C TYR A 115 -8.09 -17.51 13.00
N THR A 116 -8.61 -16.42 13.54
CA THR A 116 -10.04 -16.22 13.72
C THR A 116 -10.64 -15.73 12.41
N SER A 117 -11.81 -16.25 12.06
CA SER A 117 -12.53 -15.90 10.85
C SER A 117 -14.03 -15.70 11.12
N TRP A 118 -14.75 -14.91 10.33
CA TRP A 118 -16.19 -14.63 10.37
C TRP A 118 -16.64 -14.15 8.99
N ASN A 119 -17.87 -14.45 8.58
CA ASN A 119 -18.39 -14.16 7.24
C ASN A 119 -19.73 -13.42 7.23
N GLN A 120 -20.03 -12.74 8.33
CA GLN A 120 -21.32 -12.11 8.56
C GLN A 120 -21.20 -10.96 9.57
N ALA A 121 -22.11 -10.00 9.46
CA ALA A 121 -22.14 -8.81 10.29
C ALA A 121 -22.26 -9.16 11.78
N GLY A 122 -21.55 -8.41 12.62
CA GLY A 122 -21.47 -8.67 14.05
C GLY A 122 -20.43 -9.71 14.45
N GLY A 123 -19.84 -10.47 13.52
CA GLY A 123 -18.63 -11.27 13.77
C GLY A 123 -17.40 -10.39 13.93
N GLY A 124 -16.39 -10.84 14.67
CA GLY A 124 -15.18 -10.04 14.91
C GLY A 124 -14.42 -10.37 16.19
N LEU A 125 -13.40 -9.57 16.48
CA LEU A 125 -12.41 -9.83 17.53
C LEU A 125 -12.72 -9.15 18.86
N ASN A 126 -13.55 -8.11 18.87
CA ASN A 126 -13.90 -7.41 20.08
C ASN A 126 -14.94 -8.22 20.85
N ALA A 127 -14.51 -8.91 21.91
CA ALA A 127 -15.36 -9.82 22.68
C ALA A 127 -16.59 -9.14 23.32
N THR A 128 -16.59 -7.82 23.49
CA THR A 128 -17.73 -7.06 24.03
C THR A 128 -18.71 -6.67 22.93
N GLU A 129 -18.19 -6.26 21.78
CA GLU A 129 -18.95 -5.58 20.72
C GLU A 129 -19.32 -6.49 19.56
N ASN A 130 -18.61 -7.61 19.40
CA ASN A 130 -18.91 -8.64 18.41
C ASN A 130 -19.54 -9.87 19.07
N ASN A 131 -20.25 -10.66 18.28
CA ASN A 131 -20.72 -11.99 18.65
C ASN A 131 -19.66 -13.03 18.24
N THR A 132 -18.82 -13.42 19.20
CA THR A 132 -17.74 -14.39 18.96
C THR A 132 -18.23 -15.79 18.60
N ALA A 133 -19.52 -16.10 18.80
CA ALA A 133 -20.11 -17.36 18.32
C ALA A 133 -20.24 -17.42 16.79
N LEU A 134 -20.13 -16.27 16.10
CA LEU A 134 -20.08 -16.20 14.64
C LEU A 134 -18.67 -16.46 14.09
N ASN A 135 -17.68 -16.59 14.98
CA ASN A 135 -16.31 -16.80 14.57
C ASN A 135 -16.01 -18.29 14.38
N THR A 136 -15.19 -18.59 13.38
CA THR A 136 -14.58 -19.89 13.10
C THR A 136 -13.06 -19.81 13.27
N SER A 137 -12.43 -20.96 13.52
CA SER A 137 -10.97 -21.07 13.57
C SER A 137 -10.45 -21.69 12.29
N VAL A 138 -9.39 -21.11 11.74
CA VAL A 138 -8.76 -21.55 10.50
C VAL A 138 -7.28 -21.77 10.76
N SER A 139 -6.80 -22.95 10.43
CA SER A 139 -5.40 -23.34 10.61
C SER A 139 -4.80 -23.63 9.24
N PRO A 140 -4.10 -22.65 8.63
CA PRO A 140 -3.45 -22.88 7.36
C PRO A 140 -2.29 -23.87 7.53
N SER A 141 -1.99 -24.60 6.47
CA SER A 141 -0.88 -25.56 6.38
C SER A 141 0.07 -25.18 5.26
N GLY A 142 1.27 -25.75 5.26
CA GLY A 142 2.27 -25.50 4.21
C GLY A 142 3.09 -24.23 4.46
N GLN A 143 3.58 -23.66 3.37
CA GLN A 143 4.38 -22.44 3.35
C GLN A 143 3.56 -21.29 2.77
N ALA A 144 3.93 -20.06 3.14
CA ALA A 144 3.26 -18.85 2.71
C ALA A 144 4.28 -17.83 2.18
N SER A 145 3.79 -16.84 1.47
CA SER A 145 4.53 -15.60 1.27
C SER A 145 4.14 -14.60 2.34
N LEU A 146 5.13 -13.95 2.92
CA LEU A 146 4.99 -13.10 4.10
C LEU A 146 5.49 -11.69 3.83
N PHE A 147 4.71 -10.70 4.23
CA PHE A 147 5.10 -9.29 4.26
C PHE A 147 4.66 -8.64 5.58
N GLY A 148 5.25 -7.48 5.88
CA GLY A 148 4.92 -6.69 7.07
C GLY A 148 4.12 -5.45 6.71
N ILE A 149 3.13 -5.08 7.51
CA ILE A 149 2.47 -3.76 7.46
C ILE A 149 2.55 -3.11 8.84
N ALA A 150 2.71 -1.80 8.90
CA ALA A 150 2.56 -1.04 10.14
C ALA A 150 1.79 0.26 9.94
N MET A 151 1.20 0.76 11.02
CA MET A 151 0.53 2.06 11.09
C MET A 151 0.79 2.75 12.42
N LEU A 152 0.77 4.08 12.40
CA LEU A 152 0.74 4.92 13.60
C LEU A 152 -0.68 5.42 13.80
N ASP A 153 -1.24 5.23 14.99
CA ASP A 153 -2.51 5.79 15.41
C ASP A 153 -2.26 6.96 16.38
N VAL A 154 -3.08 8.00 16.26
CA VAL A 154 -3.07 9.18 17.15
C VAL A 154 -4.48 9.54 17.59
N ASP A 155 -4.62 9.98 18.83
CA ASP A 155 -5.88 10.52 19.34
C ASP A 155 -5.67 11.41 20.57
N GLU A 156 -6.59 12.33 20.78
CA GLU A 156 -6.58 13.23 21.92
C GLU A 156 -7.46 12.66 23.05
N THR A 157 -6.86 12.50 24.23
CA THR A 157 -7.57 12.04 25.43
C THR A 157 -7.35 12.99 26.60
N THR A 158 -8.21 12.93 27.61
CA THR A 158 -8.04 13.72 28.83
C THR A 158 -7.52 12.84 29.96
N ALA A 159 -6.28 13.09 30.38
CA ALA A 159 -5.67 12.49 31.57
C ALA A 159 -5.85 13.43 32.77
N GLY A 160 -6.88 13.17 33.59
CA GLY A 160 -7.26 14.06 34.69
C GLY A 160 -7.83 15.37 34.16
N THR A 161 -7.04 16.45 34.21
CA THR A 161 -7.41 17.78 33.67
C THR A 161 -6.56 18.19 32.46
N THR A 162 -5.65 17.32 32.02
CA THR A 162 -4.69 17.62 30.95
C THR A 162 -5.11 16.89 29.69
N VAL A 163 -5.24 17.62 28.58
CA VAL A 163 -5.35 17.01 27.26
C VAL A 163 -3.99 16.44 26.88
N VAL A 164 -3.96 15.16 26.54
CA VAL A 164 -2.77 14.41 26.16
C VAL A 164 -2.98 13.77 24.81
N LEU A 165 -1.89 13.54 24.08
CA LEU A 165 -1.93 12.93 22.77
C LEU A 165 -1.48 11.47 22.87
N GLY A 166 -2.43 10.54 22.77
CA GLY A 166 -2.16 9.12 22.69
C GLY A 166 -1.52 8.77 21.35
N ASN A 167 -0.43 8.01 21.37
CA ASN A 167 0.26 7.50 20.18
C ASN A 167 0.41 5.99 20.30
N PHE A 168 0.03 5.26 19.26
CA PHE A 168 0.08 3.80 19.24
C PHE A 168 0.67 3.34 17.91
N ILE A 169 1.66 2.46 17.98
CA ILE A 169 2.18 1.82 16.78
C ILE A 169 1.62 0.41 16.72
N HIS A 170 1.01 0.08 15.58
CA HIS A 170 0.55 -1.26 15.26
C HIS A 170 1.40 -1.80 14.13
N GLY A 171 1.76 -3.07 14.24
CA GLY A 171 2.38 -3.81 13.15
C GLY A 171 1.66 -5.13 12.93
N ALA A 172 1.73 -5.65 11.72
CA ALA A 172 1.20 -6.94 11.37
C ALA A 172 2.15 -7.69 10.48
N GLN A 173 2.23 -8.99 10.72
CA GLN A 173 2.80 -9.95 9.80
C GLN A 173 1.64 -10.56 9.01
N VAL A 174 1.67 -10.39 7.69
CA VAL A 174 0.58 -10.77 6.78
C VAL A 174 1.10 -11.86 5.85
N ALA A 175 0.54 -13.05 5.98
CA ALA A 175 0.85 -14.20 5.15
C ALA A 175 -0.23 -14.41 4.09
N PHE A 176 0.11 -14.89 2.91
CA PHE A 176 -0.84 -15.35 1.92
C PHE A 176 -0.32 -16.61 1.23
N ASP A 177 -1.25 -17.45 0.78
CA ASP A 177 -0.95 -18.56 -0.12
C ASP A 177 -0.97 -18.01 -1.55
N PRO A 178 0.12 -18.14 -2.32
CA PRO A 178 0.11 -17.67 -3.70
C PRO A 178 -0.99 -18.31 -4.55
N ALA A 179 -1.41 -19.55 -4.27
CA ALA A 179 -2.51 -20.18 -5.00
C ALA A 179 -3.89 -19.55 -4.67
N ASN A 180 -3.98 -18.77 -3.59
CA ASN A 180 -5.19 -18.05 -3.18
C ASN A 180 -4.84 -16.61 -2.76
N PRO A 181 -4.50 -15.75 -3.73
CA PRO A 181 -4.03 -14.38 -3.47
C PRO A 181 -5.08 -13.49 -2.80
N THR A 182 -6.37 -13.84 -2.91
CA THR A 182 -7.47 -13.08 -2.32
C THR A 182 -7.57 -13.23 -0.81
N ARG A 183 -6.87 -14.20 -0.20
CA ARG A 183 -6.93 -14.46 1.24
C ARG A 183 -5.64 -14.11 1.95
N LEU A 184 -5.73 -13.28 2.97
CA LEU A 184 -4.65 -12.86 3.83
C LEU A 184 -4.80 -13.42 5.25
N PHE A 185 -3.71 -13.90 5.82
CA PHE A 185 -3.60 -14.39 7.19
C PHE A 185 -2.79 -13.39 8.01
N VAL A 186 -3.49 -12.57 8.79
CA VAL A 186 -2.94 -11.40 9.47
C VAL A 186 -2.70 -11.71 10.94
N THR A 187 -1.49 -11.45 11.43
CA THR A 187 -1.17 -11.41 12.86
C THR A 187 -0.83 -9.99 13.26
N ARG A 188 -1.81 -9.24 13.76
CA ARG A 188 -1.67 -7.87 14.27
C ARG A 188 -1.07 -7.90 15.68
N THR A 189 -0.13 -7.00 15.93
CA THR A 189 0.53 -6.79 17.21
C THR A 189 0.58 -5.30 17.52
N VAL A 190 0.20 -4.90 18.74
CA VAL A 190 0.48 -3.55 19.24
C VAL A 190 1.97 -3.47 19.49
N ALA A 191 2.74 -2.73 18.71
CA ALA A 191 4.19 -2.68 18.85
C ALA A 191 4.62 -1.80 20.03
N ALA A 192 4.03 -0.61 20.15
CA ALA A 192 4.38 0.39 21.16
C ALA A 192 3.18 1.28 21.51
N VAL A 193 3.15 1.76 22.75
CA VAL A 193 2.20 2.77 23.23
C VAL A 193 2.95 3.85 24.02
N ASN A 194 2.47 5.09 24.02
CA ASN A 194 3.08 6.15 24.83
C ASN A 194 2.41 6.38 26.20
N GLN A 195 1.27 5.71 26.45
CA GLN A 195 0.52 5.74 27.70
C GLN A 195 -0.06 4.34 27.99
N LEU A 196 -0.27 4.00 29.27
CA LEU A 196 -0.76 2.65 29.66
C LEU A 196 -2.28 2.51 29.57
N ASN A 197 -3.01 3.62 29.57
CA ASN A 197 -4.46 3.68 29.39
C ASN A 197 -4.85 5.13 29.06
N ALA A 198 -6.12 5.33 28.67
CA ALA A 198 -6.66 6.63 28.26
C ALA A 198 -6.73 7.71 29.37
N THR A 199 -6.45 7.36 30.63
CA THR A 199 -6.51 8.28 31.78
C THR A 199 -5.14 8.68 32.32
N GLN A 200 -4.07 8.08 31.81
CA GLN A 200 -2.70 8.38 32.22
C GLN A 200 -2.05 9.38 31.26
N PRO A 201 -1.09 10.20 31.73
CA PRO A 201 -0.36 11.08 30.85
C PRO A 201 0.53 10.30 29.88
N ASP A 202 0.71 10.88 28.70
CA ASP A 202 1.67 10.40 27.70
C ASP A 202 3.12 10.64 28.15
N ARG A 203 4.01 9.75 27.70
CA ARG A 203 5.43 9.75 28.09
C ARG A 203 6.38 9.93 26.91
N SER A 204 5.86 9.83 25.70
CA SER A 204 6.63 9.91 24.47
C SER A 204 5.72 10.24 23.30
N GLN A 205 6.33 10.62 22.18
CA GLN A 205 5.65 10.85 20.91
C GLN A 205 6.35 10.07 19.81
N PHE A 206 5.59 9.52 18.86
CA PHE A 206 6.10 8.57 17.88
C PHE A 206 6.08 9.11 16.45
N GLY A 207 7.03 8.63 15.67
CA GLY A 207 7.00 8.69 14.21
C GLY A 207 7.28 7.33 13.62
N LEU A 208 6.39 6.86 12.75
CA LEU A 208 6.50 5.54 12.15
C LEU A 208 7.70 5.49 11.20
N GLY A 209 8.54 4.46 11.37
CA GLY A 209 9.59 4.14 10.42
C GLY A 209 9.13 3.07 9.44
N SER A 210 9.90 1.98 9.34
CA SER A 210 9.63 0.86 8.44
C SER A 210 9.29 -0.42 9.21
N ILE A 211 8.72 -1.39 8.50
CA ILE A 211 8.59 -2.78 8.95
C ILE A 211 9.20 -3.71 7.89
N ASP A 212 9.74 -4.86 8.28
CA ASP A 212 10.10 -5.94 7.34
C ASP A 212 9.15 -7.14 7.43
N ALA A 213 9.28 -8.09 6.50
CA ALA A 213 8.42 -9.26 6.42
C ALA A 213 8.43 -10.11 7.72
N GLU A 214 9.59 -10.17 8.38
CA GLU A 214 9.79 -10.88 9.64
C GLU A 214 9.20 -10.15 10.86
N GLY A 215 8.65 -8.95 10.68
CA GLY A 215 8.02 -8.17 11.74
C GLY A 215 9.04 -7.43 12.62
N ASN A 216 10.18 -7.01 12.07
CA ASN A 216 11.04 -6.02 12.70
C ASN A 216 10.52 -4.61 12.36
N LEU A 217 9.88 -3.96 13.32
CA LEU A 217 9.31 -2.63 13.17
C LEU A 217 10.24 -1.59 13.78
N CYS A 218 10.73 -0.64 12.98
CA CYS A 218 11.56 0.48 13.40
C CYS A 218 10.73 1.77 13.50
N PHE A 219 10.99 2.60 14.50
CA PHE A 219 10.32 3.89 14.65
C PHE A 219 11.15 4.90 15.44
N ARG A 220 10.80 6.19 15.27
CA ARG A 220 11.35 7.30 16.04
C ARG A 220 10.49 7.57 17.27
N ALA A 221 11.11 7.94 18.38
CA ALA A 221 10.41 8.44 19.56
C ALA A 221 11.14 9.61 20.24
N ASP A 222 10.40 10.56 20.78
CA ASP A 222 10.91 11.65 21.62
C ASP A 222 9.93 11.98 22.77
N GLY A 223 10.21 13.03 23.54
CA GLY A 223 9.32 13.54 24.60
C GLY A 223 8.62 14.86 24.27
N TYR A 224 8.52 15.23 22.99
CA TYR A 224 8.01 16.55 22.59
C TYR A 224 6.58 16.77 23.08
N ASN A 225 6.35 17.82 23.88
CA ASN A 225 5.05 18.16 24.48
C ASN A 225 4.36 17.04 25.29
N ALA A 226 5.09 16.02 25.73
CA ALA A 226 4.51 14.97 26.56
C ALA A 226 4.16 15.50 27.97
N ALA A 227 3.01 15.09 28.50
CA ALA A 227 2.42 15.68 29.71
C ALA A 227 2.93 15.08 31.04
N SER A 228 3.73 14.01 31.01
CA SER A 228 4.29 13.40 32.23
C SER A 228 5.49 14.21 32.80
N GLY A 229 5.63 14.28 34.12
CA GLY A 229 6.69 15.07 34.77
C GLY A 229 8.01 14.35 35.06
N THR A 230 8.01 13.02 35.22
CA THR A 230 9.21 12.28 35.71
C THR A 230 9.67 11.12 34.82
N THR A 231 8.86 10.68 33.86
CA THR A 231 9.18 9.54 32.99
C THR A 231 9.23 9.89 31.50
N VAL A 232 9.09 11.16 31.13
CA VAL A 232 9.12 11.59 29.73
C VAL A 232 10.44 11.23 29.08
N LEU A 233 10.34 10.58 27.92
CA LEU A 233 11.46 10.20 27.08
C LEU A 233 12.30 11.43 26.73
N GLN A 234 13.62 11.34 26.93
CA GLN A 234 14.53 12.45 26.67
C GLN A 234 15.18 12.34 25.30
N GLY A 235 15.39 13.47 24.64
CA GLY A 235 16.04 13.58 23.32
C GLY A 235 15.33 12.78 22.21
N ASP A 236 16.01 12.66 21.08
CA ASP A 236 15.57 11.85 19.95
C ASP A 236 16.05 10.40 20.11
N ASN A 237 15.18 9.46 19.75
CA ASN A 237 15.41 8.04 19.94
C ASN A 237 14.94 7.22 18.75
N TYR A 238 15.57 6.07 18.56
CA TYR A 238 15.14 5.03 17.63
C TYR A 238 14.93 3.73 18.37
N PHE A 239 13.80 3.10 18.09
CA PHE A 239 13.44 1.80 18.62
C PHE A 239 13.22 0.81 17.48
N ARG A 240 13.53 -0.45 17.74
CA ARG A 240 13.07 -1.58 16.92
C ARG A 240 12.29 -2.55 17.79
N VAL A 241 11.11 -2.96 17.36
CA VAL A 241 10.28 -3.98 18.02
C VAL A 241 10.14 -5.19 17.11
N ARG A 242 10.48 -6.37 17.63
CA ARG A 242 10.32 -7.67 16.97
C ARG A 242 8.93 -8.21 17.30
N LEU A 243 7.98 -8.02 16.40
CA LEU A 243 6.58 -8.41 16.62
C LEU A 243 6.39 -9.88 17.02
N PRO A 244 7.10 -10.87 16.43
CA PRO A 244 6.98 -12.26 16.87
C PRO A 244 7.30 -12.49 18.35
N GLN A 245 8.16 -11.65 18.93
CA GLN A 245 8.64 -11.75 20.31
C GLN A 245 7.81 -10.91 21.30
N ARG A 246 6.87 -10.10 20.83
CA ARG A 246 6.03 -9.27 21.72
C ARG A 246 5.17 -10.14 22.63
N LEU A 247 5.31 -9.93 23.93
CA LEU A 247 4.48 -10.58 24.93
C LEU A 247 3.04 -10.04 24.88
N THR A 248 2.06 -10.90 25.13
CA THR A 248 0.63 -10.55 25.16
C THR A 248 0.13 -10.11 26.54
N SER A 249 0.94 -10.30 27.59
CA SER A 249 0.55 -10.03 28.97
C SER A 249 0.45 -8.54 29.33
N GLY A 250 0.94 -7.63 28.48
CA GLY A 250 0.89 -6.19 28.75
C GLY A 250 1.28 -5.30 27.57
N ALA A 251 1.03 -4.01 27.75
CA ALA A 251 1.38 -2.97 26.79
C ALA A 251 2.89 -2.67 26.81
N ASN A 252 3.49 -2.48 25.63
CA ASN A 252 4.88 -2.05 25.49
C ASN A 252 4.96 -0.53 25.53
N ILE A 253 4.94 0.03 26.74
CA ILE A 253 5.08 1.48 26.92
C ILE A 253 6.50 1.94 26.61
N ILE A 254 6.64 3.03 25.87
CA ILE A 254 7.93 3.67 25.59
C ILE A 254 8.07 4.92 26.46
N ASP A 255 9.06 4.92 27.34
CA ASP A 255 9.35 6.06 28.21
C ASP A 255 10.86 6.18 28.49
N ASN A 256 11.25 7.06 29.41
CA ASN A 256 12.68 7.30 29.68
C ASN A 256 13.41 6.09 30.30
N ASN A 257 12.71 5.04 30.75
CA ASN A 257 13.31 3.78 31.18
C ASN A 257 13.52 2.78 30.01
N GLY A 258 13.07 3.14 28.81
CA GLY A 258 13.09 2.32 27.62
C GLY A 258 11.74 1.69 27.31
N ALA A 259 11.75 0.52 26.69
CA ALA A 259 10.56 -0.21 26.30
C ALA A 259 10.05 -1.13 27.43
N GLY A 260 8.74 -1.13 27.67
CA GLY A 260 8.08 -1.99 28.66
C GLY A 260 8.21 -3.50 28.37
N ASN A 261 8.54 -3.89 27.14
CA ASN A 261 8.88 -5.26 26.76
C ASN A 261 10.29 -5.33 26.13
N PRO A 262 11.36 -5.26 26.96
CA PRO A 262 12.74 -5.15 26.48
C PRO A 262 13.23 -6.41 25.76
N SER A 263 12.66 -7.59 26.02
CA SER A 263 13.01 -8.82 25.31
C SER A 263 12.67 -8.79 23.81
N ALA A 264 11.68 -7.97 23.44
CA ALA A 264 11.24 -7.80 22.06
C ALA A 264 11.68 -6.47 21.45
N SER A 265 12.34 -5.59 22.22
CA SER A 265 12.58 -4.20 21.84
C SER A 265 14.04 -3.81 21.98
N ASP A 266 14.63 -3.24 20.93
CA ASP A 266 15.95 -2.63 20.98
C ASP A 266 15.81 -1.10 21.06
N TRP A 267 16.57 -0.46 21.95
CA TRP A 267 16.70 1.01 22.01
C TRP A 267 18.02 1.42 21.34
N LEU A 268 17.96 1.66 20.02
CA LEU A 268 19.12 1.75 19.13
C LEU A 268 19.79 3.13 19.16
N LEU A 269 19.01 4.19 19.13
CA LEU A 269 19.48 5.56 19.36
C LEU A 269 18.92 6.03 20.70
N GLN A 270 19.79 6.38 21.64
CA GLN A 270 19.43 6.69 23.00
C GLN A 270 19.69 8.16 23.31
N ARG A 271 18.61 8.90 23.59
CA ARG A 271 18.62 10.26 24.14
C ARG A 271 19.54 11.21 23.38
N SER A 272 19.42 11.23 22.06
CA SER A 272 20.18 12.17 21.24
C SER A 272 19.65 13.59 21.47
N THR A 273 20.40 14.42 22.20
CA THR A 273 19.99 15.79 22.54
C THR A 273 20.68 16.86 21.71
N ALA A 274 21.83 16.54 21.13
CA ALA A 274 22.64 17.49 20.36
C ALA A 274 22.20 17.61 18.89
N VAL A 275 21.49 16.61 18.38
CA VAL A 275 21.13 16.49 16.97
C VAL A 275 19.70 15.98 16.87
N THR A 276 18.92 16.61 16.01
CA THR A 276 17.57 16.17 15.63
C THR A 276 17.62 15.12 14.53
N HIS A 277 16.74 14.14 14.61
CA HIS A 277 16.66 12.99 13.72
C HIS A 277 15.27 12.89 13.08
N ALA A 278 15.22 12.43 11.82
CA ALA A 278 13.95 12.13 11.16
C ALA A 278 13.46 10.71 11.49
N VAL A 279 12.28 10.31 11.00
CA VAL A 279 11.86 8.90 11.09
C VAL A 279 12.82 7.97 10.32
N PRO A 280 13.17 6.79 10.88
CA PRO A 280 14.12 5.88 10.25
C PRO A 280 13.45 4.97 9.22
N THR A 281 14.25 4.35 8.37
CA THR A 281 13.90 3.14 7.60
C THR A 281 14.80 1.98 8.03
N ALA A 282 14.65 0.82 7.39
CA ALA A 282 15.50 -0.32 7.63
C ALA A 282 15.71 -1.17 6.37
N ILE A 283 16.88 -1.80 6.28
CA ILE A 283 17.10 -2.90 5.36
C ILE A 283 16.37 -4.13 5.92
N PRO A 284 15.48 -4.77 5.14
CA PRO A 284 14.79 -5.98 5.55
C PRO A 284 15.73 -7.11 5.96
N GLN A 285 15.33 -7.89 6.96
CA GLN A 285 16.06 -9.08 7.38
C GLN A 285 16.25 -10.10 6.25
N THR A 286 15.28 -10.26 5.36
CA THR A 286 15.41 -11.10 4.15
C THR A 286 16.62 -10.74 3.27
N LEU A 287 17.05 -9.47 3.27
CA LEU A 287 18.14 -8.98 2.42
C LEU A 287 19.48 -8.89 3.15
N ALA A 288 19.45 -8.67 4.47
CA ALA A 288 20.65 -8.41 5.28
C ALA A 288 20.97 -9.49 6.33
N GLY A 289 20.13 -10.52 6.48
CA GLY A 289 20.23 -11.53 7.55
C GLY A 289 19.80 -11.03 8.93
N ARG A 290 19.59 -9.72 9.08
CA ARG A 290 18.96 -9.02 10.21
C ARG A 290 18.35 -7.73 9.71
N SER A 291 17.36 -7.19 10.42
CA SER A 291 16.91 -5.82 10.17
C SER A 291 18.06 -4.84 10.47
N VAL A 292 18.33 -3.89 9.58
CA VAL A 292 19.40 -2.89 9.75
C VAL A 292 18.81 -1.49 9.73
N LEU A 293 18.82 -0.79 10.85
CA LEU A 293 18.27 0.57 10.93
C LEU A 293 19.13 1.58 10.17
N LEU A 294 18.45 2.48 9.44
CA LEU A 294 19.01 3.60 8.68
C LEU A 294 18.19 4.85 8.98
N GLY A 295 18.80 5.93 9.47
CA GLY A 295 18.06 7.15 9.84
C GLY A 295 18.84 8.43 9.55
N PRO A 296 18.27 9.43 8.84
CA PRO A 296 18.96 10.68 8.58
C PRO A 296 18.86 11.63 9.78
N ASP A 297 19.86 12.48 9.93
CA ASP A 297 19.86 13.55 10.91
C ASP A 297 19.97 14.94 10.29
N PHE A 298 19.69 15.95 11.10
CA PHE A 298 19.64 17.36 10.69
C PHE A 298 21.02 18.03 10.60
N THR A 299 22.10 17.29 10.88
CA THR A 299 23.47 17.68 10.52
C THR A 299 23.88 17.12 9.15
N GLY A 300 22.95 16.47 8.46
CA GLY A 300 23.17 15.85 7.17
C GLY A 300 23.97 14.56 7.26
N GLN A 301 23.97 13.85 8.38
CA GLN A 301 24.56 12.52 8.47
C GLN A 301 23.48 11.45 8.34
N LEU A 302 23.89 10.27 7.88
CA LEU A 302 23.13 9.04 7.96
C LEU A 302 23.61 8.24 9.17
N LYS A 303 22.69 7.90 10.07
CA LYS A 303 22.88 6.93 11.16
C LYS A 303 22.65 5.53 10.61
N ILE A 304 23.61 4.63 10.81
CA ILE A 304 23.59 3.26 10.27
C ILE A 304 23.87 2.27 11.38
N GLU A 305 23.03 1.24 11.51
CA GLU A 305 23.28 0.11 12.39
C GLU A 305 24.31 -0.87 11.77
N THR A 306 25.61 -0.53 11.83
CA THR A 306 26.67 -1.32 11.18
C THR A 306 26.90 -2.72 11.78
N SER A 307 26.61 -2.86 13.06
CA SER A 307 26.50 -4.14 13.77
C SER A 307 25.31 -4.09 14.72
N GLY A 308 24.82 -5.25 15.18
CA GLY A 308 23.62 -5.30 16.02
C GLY A 308 23.70 -4.33 17.21
N GLY A 309 22.78 -3.38 17.28
CA GLY A 309 22.70 -2.36 18.34
C GLY A 309 23.72 -1.22 18.27
N THR A 310 24.60 -1.17 17.25
CA THR A 310 25.66 -0.15 17.15
C THR A 310 25.42 0.79 15.96
N LEU A 311 25.16 2.07 16.26
CA LEU A 311 24.99 3.11 15.25
C LEU A 311 26.30 3.85 14.94
N THR A 312 26.60 4.02 13.65
CA THR A 312 27.69 4.87 13.15
C THR A 312 27.14 5.97 12.25
N ASN A 313 27.96 6.99 11.98
CA ASN A 313 27.57 8.14 11.18
C ASN A 313 28.38 8.20 9.88
N THR A 314 27.75 8.60 8.79
CA THR A 314 28.44 8.89 7.53
C THR A 314 27.71 9.99 6.75
N THR A 315 28.41 10.66 5.84
CA THR A 315 27.82 11.55 4.83
C THR A 315 27.95 10.98 3.42
N SER A 316 28.51 9.77 3.28
CA SER A 316 28.78 9.16 1.97
C SER A 316 27.52 8.88 1.15
N ASN A 317 26.34 8.88 1.76
CA ASN A 317 25.06 8.66 1.07
C ASN A 317 24.66 9.82 0.14
N ARG A 318 25.31 10.99 0.24
CA ARG A 318 24.90 12.21 -0.47
C ARG A 318 26.09 12.99 -1.07
N PRO A 319 26.82 12.42 -2.04
CA PRO A 319 27.98 13.07 -2.62
C PRO A 319 27.60 14.42 -3.28
N ASN A 320 28.48 15.41 -3.20
CA ASN A 320 28.33 16.74 -3.83
C ASN A 320 27.10 17.54 -3.36
N THR A 321 26.66 17.33 -2.13
CA THR A 321 25.55 18.05 -1.52
C THR A 321 26.01 18.82 -0.29
N ILE A 322 25.30 19.91 0.01
CA ILE A 322 25.52 20.66 1.26
C ILE A 322 24.68 20.10 2.41
N ASP A 323 23.51 19.51 2.11
CA ASP A 323 22.52 19.17 3.11
C ASP A 323 21.47 18.17 2.56
N GLN A 324 20.69 17.52 3.45
CA GLN A 324 19.61 16.57 3.13
C GLN A 324 18.28 16.98 3.81
N ARG A 325 17.13 16.57 3.27
CA ARG A 325 15.81 16.94 3.80
C ARG A 325 14.89 15.73 3.91
N GLY A 326 14.15 15.70 5.01
CA GLY A 326 13.15 14.69 5.30
C GLY A 326 13.71 13.32 5.67
N PRO A 327 12.82 12.33 5.82
CA PRO A 327 13.19 10.94 6.05
C PRO A 327 13.89 10.31 4.85
N ILE A 328 14.56 9.17 5.07
CA ILE A 328 15.25 8.41 4.01
C ILE A 328 14.40 7.21 3.57
N SER A 329 14.27 6.97 2.27
CA SER A 329 13.63 5.76 1.74
C SER A 329 14.62 4.60 1.62
N PHE A 330 14.10 3.38 1.55
CA PHE A 330 14.85 2.18 1.17
C PHE A 330 14.08 1.43 0.08
N SER A 331 14.82 0.84 -0.86
CA SER A 331 14.34 0.00 -1.95
C SER A 331 15.23 -1.22 -2.07
N ALA A 332 14.65 -2.38 -2.41
CA ALA A 332 15.41 -3.57 -2.76
C ALA A 332 16.13 -3.45 -4.12
N ALA A 333 15.88 -2.40 -4.91
CA ALA A 333 16.62 -2.13 -6.14
C ALA A 333 18.10 -1.89 -5.83
N GLN A 334 18.99 -2.65 -6.47
CA GLN A 334 20.42 -2.61 -6.20
C GLN A 334 21.12 -1.47 -6.95
N PHE A 335 22.06 -0.80 -6.28
CA PHE A 335 22.90 0.23 -6.86
C PHE A 335 24.37 0.03 -6.46
N GLY A 336 25.21 -0.34 -7.43
CA GLY A 336 26.61 -0.67 -7.19
C GLY A 336 26.82 -2.11 -6.71
N ALA A 337 28.04 -2.61 -6.94
CA ALA A 337 28.42 -3.97 -6.58
C ALA A 337 28.27 -4.21 -5.08
N SER A 338 27.78 -5.40 -4.70
CA SER A 338 27.56 -5.81 -3.30
C SER A 338 26.53 -5.01 -2.51
N SER A 339 25.73 -4.17 -3.19
CA SER A 339 24.54 -3.58 -2.56
C SER A 339 23.44 -4.62 -2.43
N VAL A 340 22.69 -4.56 -1.33
CA VAL A 340 21.46 -5.34 -1.12
C VAL A 340 20.21 -4.51 -1.39
N GLY A 341 20.39 -3.22 -1.64
CA GLY A 341 19.33 -2.26 -1.94
C GLY A 341 19.88 -0.84 -2.04
N THR A 342 18.99 0.11 -2.25
CA THR A 342 19.30 1.53 -2.42
C THR A 342 18.49 2.37 -1.45
N ILE A 343 19.13 3.40 -0.91
CA ILE A 343 18.49 4.44 -0.10
C ILE A 343 18.41 5.76 -0.85
N GLY A 344 17.38 6.55 -0.55
CA GLY A 344 17.07 7.79 -1.26
C GLY A 344 16.70 8.91 -0.28
N VAL A 345 17.31 10.07 -0.46
CA VAL A 345 17.01 11.27 0.33
C VAL A 345 16.97 12.49 -0.57
N LEU A 346 16.08 13.43 -0.26
CA LEU A 346 16.07 14.73 -0.93
C LEU A 346 17.26 15.56 -0.45
N SER A 347 17.92 16.24 -1.37
CA SER A 347 19.19 16.92 -1.08
C SER A 347 19.26 18.30 -1.70
N ARG A 348 20.12 19.13 -1.12
CA ARG A 348 20.51 20.42 -1.68
C ARG A 348 21.84 20.26 -2.41
N SER A 349 21.86 20.44 -3.72
CA SER A 349 23.09 20.38 -4.50
C SER A 349 24.05 21.49 -4.09
N GLY A 350 25.37 21.26 -4.24
CA GLY A 350 26.36 22.31 -4.03
C GLY A 350 26.23 23.51 -4.98
N SER A 351 25.56 23.32 -6.12
CA SER A 351 25.31 24.33 -7.16
C SER A 351 23.94 25.01 -7.07
N GLY A 352 23.02 24.47 -6.27
CA GLY A 352 21.58 24.76 -6.31
C GLY A 352 21.11 26.01 -5.58
N GLY A 353 22.03 26.91 -5.19
CA GLY A 353 21.69 28.15 -4.49
C GLY A 353 20.92 27.95 -3.17
N GLY A 354 21.08 26.79 -2.51
CA GLY A 354 20.43 26.47 -1.24
C GLY A 354 19.03 25.85 -1.34
N LYS A 355 18.55 25.54 -2.55
CA LYS A 355 17.27 24.85 -2.78
C LYS A 355 17.43 23.33 -2.69
N VAL A 356 16.32 22.63 -2.50
CA VAL A 356 16.26 21.17 -2.57
C VAL A 356 15.97 20.79 -4.02
N ASP A 357 17.02 20.64 -4.81
CA ASP A 357 16.99 20.49 -6.27
C ASP A 357 17.49 19.10 -6.71
N SER A 358 17.80 18.22 -5.76
CA SER A 358 18.39 16.92 -6.03
C SER A 358 17.77 15.80 -5.22
N ILE A 359 17.97 14.59 -5.73
CA ILE A 359 17.78 13.33 -5.00
C ILE A 359 19.17 12.68 -4.87
N SER A 360 19.59 12.38 -3.65
CA SER A 360 20.77 11.58 -3.38
C SER A 360 20.39 10.13 -3.19
N LEU A 361 21.08 9.26 -3.92
CA LEU A 361 20.87 7.82 -3.98
C LEU A 361 22.15 7.13 -3.52
N ALA A 362 22.02 6.10 -2.70
CA ALA A 362 23.17 5.32 -2.27
C ALA A 362 22.84 3.83 -2.18
N GLY A 363 23.67 3.00 -2.78
CA GLY A 363 23.64 1.56 -2.57
C GLY A 363 24.19 1.23 -1.19
N VAL A 364 23.50 0.35 -0.47
CA VAL A 364 23.88 -0.08 0.87
C VAL A 364 24.15 -1.58 0.91
N SER A 365 25.18 -2.01 1.65
CA SER A 365 25.47 -3.43 1.88
C SER A 365 24.54 -4.03 2.94
N ALA A 366 24.62 -5.35 3.15
CA ALA A 366 23.90 -6.05 4.22
C ALA A 366 24.21 -5.53 5.64
N SER A 367 25.31 -4.80 5.84
CA SER A 367 25.63 -4.13 7.11
C SER A 367 25.23 -2.66 7.13
N GLY A 368 24.53 -2.17 6.09
CA GLY A 368 24.13 -0.77 5.94
C GLY A 368 25.24 0.17 5.45
N ASN A 369 26.46 -0.32 5.21
CA ASN A 369 27.55 0.53 4.69
C ASN A 369 27.23 1.03 3.28
N VAL A 370 27.49 2.30 3.00
CA VAL A 370 27.35 2.87 1.65
C VAL A 370 28.45 2.30 0.74
N VAL A 371 28.06 1.60 -0.33
CA VAL A 371 28.98 0.97 -1.29
C VAL A 371 29.05 1.73 -2.62
N ALA A 372 28.00 2.47 -2.97
CA ALA A 372 27.96 3.37 -4.11
C ALA A 372 27.04 4.55 -3.78
N ALA A 373 27.30 5.72 -4.35
CA ALA A 373 26.42 6.87 -4.16
C ALA A 373 26.43 7.80 -5.37
N ARG A 374 25.31 8.45 -5.62
CA ARG A 374 25.09 9.41 -6.70
C ARG A 374 24.07 10.46 -6.26
N THR A 375 24.28 11.70 -6.67
CA THR A 375 23.26 12.75 -6.57
C THR A 375 22.78 13.10 -7.97
N ILE A 376 21.48 12.98 -8.21
CA ILE A 376 20.83 13.42 -9.45
C ILE A 376 20.17 14.77 -9.20
N THR A 377 20.37 15.72 -10.11
CA THR A 377 19.89 17.11 -9.97
C THR A 377 18.93 17.42 -11.10
N LEU A 378 17.86 18.14 -10.79
CA LEU A 378 16.86 18.54 -11.77
C LEU A 378 17.51 19.34 -12.91
N PRO A 379 17.11 19.09 -14.18
CA PRO A 379 17.48 19.96 -15.30
C PRO A 379 16.76 21.31 -15.16
N SER A 380 17.14 22.32 -15.94
CA SER A 380 16.49 23.66 -15.89
C SER A 380 15.02 23.65 -16.35
N SER A 381 14.62 22.66 -17.14
CA SER A 381 13.29 22.50 -17.72
C SER A 381 12.96 21.02 -17.83
N LEU A 382 11.70 20.68 -17.65
CA LEU A 382 11.18 19.33 -17.80
C LEU A 382 10.09 19.32 -18.88
N ILE A 383 9.96 18.19 -19.56
CA ILE A 383 8.90 17.93 -20.54
C ILE A 383 8.35 16.56 -20.22
N ASP A 384 7.03 16.45 -20.18
CA ASP A 384 6.34 15.17 -20.21
C ASP A 384 6.38 14.63 -21.64
N THR A 385 7.10 13.54 -21.89
CA THR A 385 7.26 12.98 -23.24
C THR A 385 5.94 12.43 -23.81
N CYS A 386 4.98 12.04 -22.95
CA CYS A 386 3.72 11.44 -23.38
C CYS A 386 2.75 12.49 -23.96
N ASP A 387 2.67 13.68 -23.34
CA ASP A 387 1.69 14.71 -23.74
C ASP A 387 2.32 16.04 -24.19
N GLY A 388 3.65 16.15 -24.14
CA GLY A 388 4.42 17.32 -24.57
C GLY A 388 4.37 18.50 -23.61
N THR A 389 3.71 18.37 -22.45
CA THR A 389 3.61 19.46 -21.48
C THR A 389 4.97 19.83 -20.94
N SER A 390 5.37 21.10 -21.12
CA SER A 390 6.58 21.61 -20.51
C SER A 390 6.30 22.10 -19.09
N TRP A 391 7.05 21.55 -18.14
CA TRP A 391 6.99 21.97 -16.75
C TRP A 391 8.14 22.93 -16.44
N ASN A 392 7.79 24.20 -16.22
CA ASN A 392 8.75 25.23 -15.82
C ASN A 392 9.00 25.16 -14.31
N LEU A 393 10.26 24.96 -13.93
CA LEU A 393 10.64 24.92 -12.52
C LEU A 393 10.41 26.25 -11.81
N ALA A 394 10.54 27.40 -12.49
CA ALA A 394 10.35 28.74 -11.92
C ALA A 394 11.05 28.97 -10.56
N GLY A 395 12.18 28.28 -10.33
CA GLY A 395 12.91 28.33 -9.06
C GLY A 395 12.37 27.43 -7.95
N GLY A 396 11.49 26.51 -8.27
CA GLY A 396 10.95 25.45 -7.42
C GLY A 396 11.98 24.39 -7.01
N GLY A 397 11.52 23.41 -6.24
CA GLY A 397 12.36 22.31 -5.76
C GLY A 397 11.53 21.18 -5.16
N PHE A 398 12.19 20.07 -4.87
CA PHE A 398 11.59 18.94 -4.20
C PHE A 398 11.06 19.32 -2.82
N ARG A 399 9.90 18.76 -2.48
CA ARG A 399 9.16 18.96 -1.23
C ARG A 399 8.51 17.63 -0.78
N GLY A 400 7.51 17.71 0.07
CA GLY A 400 6.90 16.54 0.73
C GLY A 400 7.62 16.12 2.02
N TYR A 401 8.44 17.00 2.59
CA TYR A 401 9.13 16.77 3.88
C TYR A 401 8.81 17.83 4.95
N ASP A 402 8.02 18.85 4.60
CA ASP A 402 7.72 19.97 5.46
C ASP A 402 6.84 19.55 6.65
N SER A 403 6.76 20.44 7.64
CA SER A 403 5.93 20.28 8.84
C SER A 403 6.19 18.93 9.56
N GLN A 404 5.12 18.25 10.01
CA GLN A 404 5.18 17.01 10.78
C GLN A 404 5.79 15.83 10.04
N ILE A 405 5.93 15.86 8.71
CA ILE A 405 6.35 14.69 7.93
C ILE A 405 7.70 14.15 8.37
N THR A 406 8.65 15.04 8.67
CA THR A 406 9.99 14.62 9.08
C THR A 406 9.99 13.83 10.40
N PHE A 407 9.02 14.09 11.29
CA PHE A 407 8.98 13.52 12.64
C PHE A 407 7.90 12.47 12.84
N ARG A 408 6.84 12.51 12.04
CA ARG A 408 5.60 11.73 12.22
C ARG A 408 4.95 11.27 10.92
N GLY A 409 5.44 11.67 9.76
CA GLY A 409 4.91 11.24 8.47
C GLY A 409 5.48 9.92 8.00
N GLY A 410 5.05 9.50 6.81
CA GLY A 410 5.54 8.29 6.17
C GLY A 410 7.02 8.38 5.79
N VAL A 411 7.65 7.21 5.65
CA VAL A 411 9.06 7.12 5.31
C VAL A 411 9.27 7.43 3.82
N GLY A 412 10.21 8.34 3.56
CA GLY A 412 10.80 8.60 2.25
C GLY A 412 9.93 9.46 1.33
N PRO A 413 10.25 10.76 1.21
CA PRO A 413 9.67 11.65 0.21
C PRO A 413 10.30 11.46 -1.19
N ALA A 414 11.42 10.72 -1.26
CA ALA A 414 12.05 10.28 -2.49
C ALA A 414 11.75 8.79 -2.73
N ALA A 415 11.01 8.47 -3.79
CA ALA A 415 10.78 7.08 -4.19
C ALA A 415 11.96 6.54 -4.98
N ILE A 416 12.24 5.25 -4.82
CA ILE A 416 13.26 4.52 -5.57
C ILE A 416 12.62 3.26 -6.14
N GLY A 417 12.97 2.91 -7.36
CA GLY A 417 12.54 1.67 -7.99
C GLY A 417 13.48 1.29 -9.12
N LYS A 418 13.01 0.38 -9.97
CA LYS A 418 13.67 0.03 -11.22
C LYS A 418 12.63 -0.15 -12.32
N ASP A 419 13.05 -0.01 -13.56
CA ASP A 419 12.24 -0.49 -14.69
C ASP A 419 12.52 -1.97 -15.00
N ALA A 420 11.72 -2.54 -15.91
CA ALA A 420 11.90 -3.92 -16.38
C ALA A 420 13.28 -4.20 -16.99
N SER A 421 13.97 -3.17 -17.51
CA SER A 421 15.34 -3.27 -18.02
C SER A 421 16.42 -3.17 -16.93
N GLY A 422 16.02 -3.01 -15.67
CA GLY A 422 16.93 -2.87 -14.53
C GLY A 422 17.58 -1.49 -14.41
N ASN A 423 17.12 -0.47 -15.15
CA ASN A 423 17.55 0.90 -14.89
C ASN A 423 16.98 1.37 -13.56
N LEU A 424 17.75 2.15 -12.82
CA LEU A 424 17.30 2.70 -11.55
C LEU A 424 16.40 3.91 -11.81
N LEU A 425 15.28 3.96 -11.10
CA LEU A 425 14.32 5.06 -11.11
C LEU A 425 14.35 5.76 -9.75
N ALA A 426 14.25 7.09 -9.77
CA ALA A 426 14.08 7.90 -8.58
C ALA A 426 13.07 9.01 -8.83
N ALA A 427 12.14 9.21 -7.90
CA ALA A 427 11.07 10.19 -8.05
C ALA A 427 10.83 11.01 -6.78
N GLY A 428 10.26 12.19 -6.95
CA GLY A 428 9.85 13.06 -5.84
C GLY A 428 8.86 14.11 -6.30
N VAL A 429 8.17 14.72 -5.34
CA VAL A 429 7.22 15.81 -5.60
C VAL A 429 7.98 17.11 -5.68
N LEU A 430 7.79 17.81 -6.78
CA LEU A 430 8.38 19.09 -7.12
C LEU A 430 7.30 20.16 -7.01
N TYR A 431 7.56 21.20 -6.21
CA TYR A 431 6.68 22.37 -6.13
C TYR A 431 7.21 23.47 -7.04
N SER A 432 6.31 24.14 -7.76
CA SER A 432 6.65 25.25 -8.65
C SER A 432 6.83 26.56 -7.89
N GLY A 433 7.69 27.45 -8.41
CA GLY A 433 7.84 28.83 -7.92
C GLY A 433 8.87 29.03 -6.81
N PRO A 434 9.21 30.30 -6.49
CA PRO A 434 10.33 30.64 -5.62
C PRO A 434 10.01 30.57 -4.11
N THR A 435 8.73 30.58 -3.73
CA THR A 435 8.29 30.60 -2.33
C THR A 435 8.15 29.18 -1.77
N PRO A 436 8.81 28.87 -0.64
CA PRO A 436 8.70 27.58 0.02
C PRO A 436 7.40 27.51 0.84
N ASP A 437 6.28 27.29 0.16
CA ASP A 437 5.00 27.01 0.81
C ASP A 437 4.75 25.51 0.81
N GLY A 438 4.63 24.91 2.00
CA GLY A 438 4.34 23.47 2.18
C GLY A 438 2.98 23.08 1.61
N SER A 439 2.07 24.05 1.46
CA SER A 439 0.71 23.90 0.96
C SER A 439 0.56 24.24 -0.52
N ASN A 440 1.67 24.38 -1.28
CA ASN A 440 1.61 24.78 -2.68
C ASN A 440 0.88 23.74 -3.56
N PRO A 441 -0.25 24.09 -4.20
CA PRO A 441 -0.97 23.16 -5.07
C PRO A 441 -0.37 23.03 -6.47
N PHE A 442 0.53 23.93 -6.87
CA PHE A 442 1.21 23.89 -8.16
C PHE A 442 2.41 22.94 -8.07
N ASN A 443 2.17 21.66 -8.32
CA ASN A 443 3.17 20.62 -8.11
C ASN A 443 3.11 19.50 -9.15
N ALA A 444 4.21 18.75 -9.23
CA ALA A 444 4.40 17.64 -10.16
C ALA A 444 5.21 16.51 -9.51
N ILE A 445 4.99 15.28 -9.95
CA ILE A 445 5.86 14.14 -9.67
C ILE A 445 6.82 14.01 -10.85
N VAL A 446 8.12 14.07 -10.57
CA VAL A 446 9.17 13.99 -11.59
C VAL A 446 10.02 12.76 -11.37
N VAL A 447 10.45 12.12 -12.45
CA VAL A 447 11.15 10.84 -12.41
C VAL A 447 12.47 10.95 -13.17
N GLY A 448 13.56 10.58 -12.51
CA GLY A 448 14.88 10.42 -13.09
C GLY A 448 15.21 8.94 -13.31
N ARG A 449 15.76 8.60 -14.49
CA ARG A 449 16.21 7.25 -14.87
C ARG A 449 17.68 7.27 -15.24
N PHE A 450 18.43 6.27 -14.77
CA PHE A 450 19.80 6.03 -15.22
C PHE A 450 20.20 4.56 -15.09
N ASN A 451 21.26 4.16 -15.80
CA ASN A 451 21.78 2.80 -15.73
C ASN A 451 22.63 2.62 -14.45
N PRO A 452 22.25 1.76 -13.49
CA PRO A 452 22.98 1.57 -12.24
C PRO A 452 24.33 0.86 -12.42
N ALA A 453 24.51 0.07 -13.49
CA ALA A 453 25.78 -0.55 -13.83
C ALA A 453 26.80 0.47 -14.37
N SER A 454 26.34 1.63 -14.82
CA SER A 454 27.16 2.78 -15.20
C SER A 454 26.73 4.00 -14.38
N PRO A 455 27.15 4.13 -13.11
CA PRO A 455 26.65 5.17 -12.20
C PRO A 455 26.80 6.61 -12.68
N ASN A 456 27.70 6.87 -13.64
CA ASN A 456 27.91 8.20 -14.24
C ASN A 456 27.15 8.40 -15.56
N SER A 457 26.32 7.45 -15.99
CA SER A 457 25.48 7.58 -17.19
C SER A 457 24.54 8.78 -17.07
N PRO A 458 24.23 9.50 -18.17
CA PRO A 458 23.29 10.63 -18.13
C PRO A 458 21.96 10.25 -17.48
N VAL A 459 21.39 11.18 -16.72
CA VAL A 459 20.04 11.01 -16.14
C VAL A 459 19.04 11.49 -17.18
N SER A 460 18.15 10.60 -17.59
CA SER A 460 16.95 10.98 -18.35
C SER A 460 15.88 11.42 -17.36
N TRP A 461 15.10 12.45 -17.69
CA TRP A 461 14.06 12.99 -16.80
C TRP A 461 12.72 13.07 -17.53
N THR A 462 11.64 12.83 -16.79
CA THR A 462 10.27 12.98 -17.28
C THR A 462 9.35 13.47 -16.16
N VAL A 463 8.14 13.89 -16.50
CA VAL A 463 7.09 14.26 -15.56
C VAL A 463 6.04 13.17 -15.56
N ALA A 464 5.83 12.54 -14.42
CA ALA A 464 4.89 11.43 -14.33
C ALA A 464 3.46 11.88 -14.02
N ALA A 465 3.32 12.96 -13.23
CA ALA A 465 2.05 13.58 -12.88
C ALA A 465 2.25 15.08 -12.64
N TRP A 466 1.25 15.91 -12.94
CA TRP A 466 1.37 17.35 -12.77
C TRP A 466 0.02 18.05 -12.60
N VAL A 467 0.02 19.16 -11.85
CA VAL A 467 -1.13 20.03 -11.57
C VAL A 467 -0.71 21.49 -11.67
N ASP A 468 -1.24 22.22 -12.66
CA ASP A 468 -1.05 23.67 -12.78
C ASP A 468 -2.26 24.40 -12.18
N SER A 469 -2.10 24.84 -10.94
CA SER A 469 -3.16 25.58 -10.22
C SER A 469 -3.41 26.98 -10.78
N THR A 470 -2.47 27.55 -11.55
CA THR A 470 -2.61 28.87 -12.17
C THR A 470 -3.46 28.79 -13.44
N ALA A 471 -3.24 27.75 -14.24
CA ALA A 471 -4.02 27.48 -15.44
C ALA A 471 -5.30 26.69 -15.16
N SER A 472 -5.46 26.13 -13.95
CA SER A 472 -6.51 25.16 -13.60
C SER A 472 -6.52 23.97 -14.58
N THR A 473 -5.32 23.42 -14.82
CA THR A 473 -5.11 22.25 -15.67
C THR A 473 -4.28 21.20 -14.94
N GLY A 474 -4.22 20.00 -15.48
CA GLY A 474 -3.49 18.89 -14.91
C GLY A 474 -3.38 17.74 -15.89
N LYS A 475 -2.55 16.75 -15.55
CA LYS A 475 -2.36 15.58 -16.40
C LYS A 475 -3.67 14.82 -16.58
N ALA A 476 -3.94 14.39 -17.82
CA ALA A 476 -5.14 13.62 -18.16
C ALA A 476 -5.15 12.27 -17.45
N ILE A 477 -6.34 11.86 -16.99
CA ILE A 477 -6.60 10.53 -16.42
C ILE A 477 -7.28 9.71 -17.51
N ARG A 478 -6.81 8.49 -17.74
CA ARG A 478 -7.34 7.55 -18.74
C ARG A 478 -8.16 6.46 -18.07
N GLY A 479 -9.03 5.86 -18.86
CA GLY A 479 -9.92 4.77 -18.48
C GLY A 479 -10.67 4.29 -19.72
N ASP A 480 -11.16 3.06 -19.66
CA ASP A 480 -11.93 2.38 -20.71
C ASP A 480 -13.42 2.77 -20.55
N TYR A 481 -13.69 4.08 -20.66
CA TYR A 481 -15.02 4.68 -20.47
C TYR A 481 -15.50 5.40 -21.74
N GLY A 482 -15.01 4.98 -22.90
CA GLY A 482 -15.49 5.40 -24.20
C GLY A 482 -15.35 6.89 -24.52
N LEU A 483 -16.11 7.34 -25.51
CA LEU A 483 -15.90 8.62 -26.20
C LEU A 483 -16.16 9.85 -25.33
N ASP A 484 -17.00 9.75 -24.30
CA ASP A 484 -17.23 10.84 -23.36
C ASP A 484 -16.37 10.75 -22.09
N GLY A 485 -15.75 9.59 -21.84
CA GLY A 485 -14.89 9.31 -20.69
C GLY A 485 -15.65 9.23 -19.37
N ALA A 486 -16.97 9.08 -19.39
CA ALA A 486 -17.78 8.89 -18.20
C ALA A 486 -18.28 7.44 -18.14
N PRO A 487 -18.12 6.75 -17.01
CA PRO A 487 -18.56 5.37 -16.92
C PRO A 487 -20.09 5.25 -16.96
N ASN A 488 -20.57 4.13 -17.48
CA ASN A 488 -21.95 3.68 -17.64
C ASN A 488 -22.79 4.50 -18.65
N THR A 489 -22.18 5.08 -19.67
CA THR A 489 -22.88 5.81 -20.74
C THR A 489 -23.21 4.92 -21.94
N HIS A 490 -22.54 3.77 -22.03
CA HIS A 490 -22.63 2.75 -23.07
C HIS A 490 -22.36 3.33 -24.46
N ASP A 491 -21.42 4.27 -24.55
CA ASP A 491 -20.95 4.81 -25.83
C ASP A 491 -19.83 3.94 -26.44
N ALA A 492 -19.33 4.32 -27.61
CA ALA A 492 -18.34 3.50 -28.32
C ALA A 492 -17.00 3.53 -27.59
N GLY A 493 -16.34 2.38 -27.51
CA GLY A 493 -15.08 2.17 -26.78
C GLY A 493 -15.29 1.68 -25.35
N GLU A 494 -16.39 2.05 -24.68
CA GLU A 494 -16.57 1.71 -23.27
C GLU A 494 -16.62 0.19 -23.00
N GLY A 495 -15.69 -0.27 -22.16
CA GLY A 495 -15.62 -1.63 -21.65
C GLY A 495 -15.12 -2.65 -22.66
N ASP A 496 -14.42 -2.21 -23.71
CA ASP A 496 -13.88 -3.11 -24.74
C ASP A 496 -12.52 -3.73 -24.37
N GLY A 497 -11.95 -3.33 -23.23
CA GLY A 497 -10.70 -3.84 -22.68
C GLY A 497 -9.45 -3.18 -23.27
N VAL A 498 -9.61 -2.19 -24.14
CA VAL A 498 -8.51 -1.46 -24.79
C VAL A 498 -8.59 0.02 -24.42
N ILE A 499 -7.44 0.67 -24.30
CA ILE A 499 -7.36 2.12 -24.08
C ILE A 499 -6.82 2.75 -25.35
N ASP A 500 -7.70 3.36 -26.14
CA ASP A 500 -7.32 3.90 -27.45
C ASP A 500 -7.93 5.27 -27.77
N ALA A 501 -8.02 5.60 -29.06
CA ALA A 501 -8.57 6.88 -29.52
C ALA A 501 -10.09 6.99 -29.34
N SER A 502 -10.76 5.87 -29.06
CA SER A 502 -12.17 5.78 -28.69
C SER A 502 -12.40 6.16 -27.23
N ASP A 503 -11.34 6.26 -26.41
CA ASP A 503 -11.42 6.66 -25.01
C ASP A 503 -11.02 8.11 -24.78
N ALA A 504 -12.01 8.94 -24.47
CA ALA A 504 -11.73 10.27 -23.95
C ALA A 504 -11.15 10.17 -22.52
N PRO A 505 -10.32 11.14 -22.10
CA PRO A 505 -9.91 11.22 -20.70
C PRO A 505 -11.11 11.18 -19.76
N ILE A 506 -11.03 10.34 -18.74
CA ILE A 506 -12.06 10.24 -17.69
C ILE A 506 -12.02 11.41 -16.72
N GLY A 507 -11.01 12.27 -16.88
CA GLY A 507 -10.75 13.39 -16.01
C GLY A 507 -9.36 13.96 -16.22
N ARG A 508 -8.94 14.78 -15.26
CA ARG A 508 -7.57 15.25 -15.11
C ARG A 508 -7.22 15.38 -13.65
N LEU A 509 -5.92 15.42 -13.34
CA LEU A 509 -5.48 15.93 -12.05
C LEU A 509 -5.91 17.40 -11.89
N ALA A 510 -6.20 17.81 -10.66
CA ALA A 510 -6.71 19.12 -10.32
C ALA A 510 -5.99 19.68 -9.09
N SER A 511 -6.00 21.01 -8.97
CA SER A 511 -5.51 21.69 -7.78
C SER A 511 -6.40 21.34 -6.60
N LEU A 512 -5.82 21.10 -5.43
CA LEU A 512 -6.59 20.88 -4.22
C LEU A 512 -7.50 22.08 -3.90
N SER A 513 -7.08 23.29 -4.30
CA SER A 513 -7.88 24.52 -4.19
C SER A 513 -9.11 24.57 -5.11
N GLU A 514 -9.20 23.70 -6.13
CA GLU A 514 -10.41 23.52 -6.95
C GLU A 514 -11.44 22.64 -6.22
N THR A 515 -11.04 21.88 -5.19
CA THR A 515 -11.94 21.00 -4.45
C THR A 515 -12.78 21.76 -3.42
N THR A 516 -13.88 21.17 -3.00
CA THR A 516 -14.74 21.69 -1.92
C THR A 516 -14.21 21.36 -0.51
N LEU A 517 -13.01 20.77 -0.39
CA LEU A 517 -12.43 20.36 0.89
C LEU A 517 -11.88 21.53 1.71
N GLY A 518 -11.73 22.72 1.11
CA GLY A 518 -11.24 23.92 1.79
C GLY A 518 -9.73 23.90 2.10
N LEU A 519 -8.98 23.01 1.47
CA LEU A 519 -7.52 22.89 1.60
C LEU A 519 -6.81 23.56 0.42
N SER A 520 -5.67 24.20 0.67
CA SER A 520 -4.91 24.91 -0.37
C SER A 520 -3.93 24.02 -1.13
N GLY A 521 -3.43 22.94 -0.52
CA GLY A 521 -2.49 22.00 -1.13
C GLY A 521 -1.56 21.35 -0.10
N PRO A 522 -0.65 20.45 -0.54
CA PRO A 522 -0.37 20.10 -1.92
C PRO A 522 -1.44 19.25 -2.61
N SER A 523 -1.47 19.30 -3.95
CA SER A 523 -2.36 18.50 -4.79
C SER A 523 -1.90 17.05 -5.06
N LEU A 524 -0.66 16.69 -4.70
CA LEU A 524 -0.06 15.37 -4.94
C LEU A 524 0.73 14.90 -3.71
N SER A 525 0.58 13.63 -3.34
CA SER A 525 1.39 12.97 -2.30
C SER A 525 2.78 12.62 -2.82
N SER A 526 3.65 12.17 -1.91
CA SER A 526 4.87 11.49 -2.32
C SER A 526 4.53 10.24 -3.15
N PRO A 527 5.33 9.91 -4.18
CA PRO A 527 5.10 8.71 -4.96
C PRO A 527 5.69 7.48 -4.28
N THR A 528 5.32 6.30 -4.79
CA THR A 528 6.03 5.05 -4.59
C THR A 528 6.06 4.23 -5.88
N PHE A 529 7.00 3.29 -6.01
CA PHE A 529 7.15 2.46 -7.21
C PHE A 529 6.63 1.03 -7.01
N ASP A 530 6.22 0.37 -8.08
CA ASP A 530 6.12 -1.09 -8.14
C ASP A 530 7.31 -1.71 -8.88
N ALA A 531 7.22 -3.01 -9.18
CA ALA A 531 8.31 -3.78 -9.79
C ALA A 531 8.62 -3.41 -11.26
N ALA A 532 7.64 -2.83 -11.97
CA ALA A 532 7.80 -2.42 -13.37
C ALA A 532 8.20 -0.94 -13.51
N GLY A 533 8.26 -0.21 -12.40
CA GLY A 533 8.54 1.22 -12.40
C GLY A 533 7.29 2.08 -12.58
N ASN A 534 6.08 1.51 -12.45
CA ASN A 534 4.87 2.31 -12.33
C ASN A 534 4.90 3.10 -11.03
N ILE A 535 4.32 4.29 -11.03
CA ILE A 535 4.21 5.12 -9.83
C ILE A 535 2.81 5.07 -9.23
N TYR A 536 2.71 5.09 -7.90
CA TYR A 536 1.45 5.18 -7.18
C TYR A 536 1.48 6.42 -6.28
N PHE A 537 0.39 7.16 -6.25
CA PHE A 537 0.26 8.39 -5.46
C PHE A 537 -1.20 8.75 -5.21
N ILE A 538 -1.45 9.50 -4.14
CA ILE A 538 -2.73 10.16 -3.90
C ILE A 538 -2.68 11.53 -4.54
N GLY A 539 -3.77 11.93 -5.19
CA GLY A 539 -3.89 13.26 -5.79
C GLY A 539 -5.31 13.81 -5.73
N SER A 540 -5.44 15.10 -5.98
CA SER A 540 -6.73 15.70 -6.31
C SER A 540 -7.00 15.58 -7.81
N GLY A 541 -8.24 15.25 -8.16
CA GLY A 541 -8.68 15.07 -9.54
C GLY A 541 -10.05 15.69 -9.81
N LEU A 542 -10.25 16.05 -11.06
CA LEU A 542 -11.54 16.35 -11.67
C LEU A 542 -11.96 15.11 -12.47
N PHE A 543 -13.07 14.50 -12.09
CA PHE A 543 -13.58 13.27 -12.68
C PHE A 543 -14.86 13.52 -13.45
N LYS A 544 -15.03 12.83 -14.57
CA LYS A 544 -16.31 12.76 -15.28
C LYS A 544 -17.15 11.63 -14.69
N ARG A 545 -18.46 11.88 -14.61
CA ARG A 545 -19.44 10.94 -14.08
C ARG A 545 -20.76 11.11 -14.81
N PHE A 546 -21.42 10.02 -15.15
CA PHE A 546 -22.79 10.06 -15.59
C PHE A 546 -23.73 10.13 -14.38
N ASN A 547 -24.63 11.12 -14.34
CA ASN A 547 -25.61 11.27 -13.26
C ASN A 547 -27.00 10.67 -13.59
N GLY A 548 -27.10 9.92 -14.69
CA GLY A 548 -28.36 9.39 -15.22
C GLY A 548 -29.00 10.25 -16.32
N THR A 549 -28.52 11.47 -16.56
CA THR A 549 -29.05 12.34 -17.63
C THR A 549 -27.95 13.02 -18.43
N SER A 550 -26.84 13.38 -17.78
CA SER A 550 -25.70 14.03 -18.43
C SER A 550 -24.39 13.65 -17.76
N VAL A 551 -23.29 13.76 -18.51
CA VAL A 551 -21.96 13.74 -17.94
C VAL A 551 -21.73 15.03 -17.15
N VAL A 552 -21.40 14.88 -15.87
CA VAL A 552 -21.03 15.96 -14.96
C VAL A 552 -19.57 15.81 -14.55
N GLN A 553 -19.00 16.92 -14.08
CA GLN A 553 -17.64 16.96 -13.55
C GLN A 553 -17.70 17.08 -12.02
N GLU A 554 -16.86 16.30 -11.35
CA GLU A 554 -16.80 16.22 -9.90
C GLU A 554 -15.35 16.27 -9.42
N PHE A 555 -15.05 17.15 -8.46
CA PHE A 555 -13.74 17.24 -7.85
C PHE A 555 -13.66 16.29 -6.65
N GLY A 556 -12.55 15.59 -6.50
CA GLY A 556 -12.33 14.70 -5.37
C GLY A 556 -10.88 14.30 -5.20
N LEU A 557 -10.65 13.36 -4.29
CA LEU A 557 -9.35 12.72 -4.09
C LEU A 557 -9.38 11.31 -4.67
N GLY A 558 -8.27 10.93 -5.32
CA GLY A 558 -8.09 9.61 -5.90
C GLY A 558 -6.73 9.02 -5.56
N LEU A 559 -6.66 7.69 -5.62
CA LEU A 559 -5.44 6.92 -5.72
C LEU A 559 -5.16 6.63 -7.19
N PHE A 560 -4.00 7.07 -7.66
CA PHE A 560 -3.61 6.98 -9.06
C PHE A 560 -2.44 6.05 -9.26
N ARG A 561 -2.40 5.43 -10.43
CA ARG A 561 -1.24 4.71 -10.97
C ARG A 561 -0.76 5.43 -12.22
N GLY A 562 0.49 5.89 -12.24
CA GLY A 562 1.16 6.24 -13.48
C GLY A 562 1.75 4.98 -14.08
N VAL A 563 1.17 4.47 -15.17
CA VAL A 563 1.69 3.31 -15.88
C VAL A 563 2.85 3.73 -16.77
N TYR A 564 3.98 3.07 -16.60
CA TYR A 564 5.24 3.43 -17.21
C TYR A 564 5.37 2.88 -18.64
N ASP A 565 5.69 3.75 -19.58
CA ASP A 565 6.14 3.38 -20.93
C ASP A 565 7.68 3.40 -20.96
N PRO A 566 8.36 2.23 -21.00
CA PRO A 566 9.82 2.16 -21.02
C PRO A 566 10.43 2.70 -22.31
N ALA A 567 9.73 2.62 -23.44
CA ALA A 567 10.22 3.03 -24.75
C ALA A 567 10.30 4.56 -24.84
N GLN A 568 9.27 5.26 -24.35
CA GLN A 568 9.21 6.72 -24.37
C GLN A 568 9.73 7.39 -23.09
N MET A 569 9.91 6.61 -22.01
CA MET A 569 10.17 7.13 -20.67
C MET A 569 9.13 8.19 -20.27
N CYS A 570 7.87 7.78 -20.26
CA CYS A 570 6.78 8.61 -19.76
C CYS A 570 5.73 7.76 -19.07
N TYR A 571 4.67 8.42 -18.59
CA TYR A 571 3.66 7.81 -17.75
C TYR A 571 2.27 8.19 -18.22
N THR A 572 1.35 7.25 -18.22
CA THR A 572 -0.08 7.50 -18.43
C THR A 572 -0.84 7.21 -17.15
N LEU A 573 -1.80 8.07 -16.78
CA LEU A 573 -2.49 7.95 -15.50
C LEU A 573 -3.72 7.05 -15.62
N ASP A 574 -3.78 6.07 -14.74
CA ASP A 574 -4.92 5.21 -14.43
C ASP A 574 -5.46 5.57 -13.02
N LEU A 575 -6.78 5.47 -12.85
CA LEU A 575 -7.45 5.66 -11.57
C LEU A 575 -7.71 4.31 -10.93
N ILE A 576 -7.10 4.07 -9.76
CA ILE A 576 -7.32 2.83 -9.00
C ILE A 576 -8.65 2.91 -8.26
N THR A 577 -8.81 3.94 -7.43
CA THR A 577 -10.02 4.18 -6.65
C THR A 577 -10.06 5.64 -6.19
N ARG A 578 -11.20 6.12 -5.74
CA ARG A 578 -11.41 7.47 -5.21
C ARG A 578 -12.32 7.48 -3.99
N VAL A 579 -12.34 8.62 -3.33
CA VAL A 579 -13.37 8.92 -2.32
C VAL A 579 -14.75 8.80 -2.97
N GLY A 580 -15.67 8.12 -2.29
CA GLY A 580 -17.01 7.80 -2.76
C GLY A 580 -17.15 6.40 -3.36
N ASP A 581 -16.06 5.72 -3.70
CA ASP A 581 -16.13 4.34 -4.18
C ASP A 581 -16.56 3.39 -3.06
N THR A 582 -17.37 2.40 -3.44
CA THR A 582 -17.95 1.41 -2.53
C THR A 582 -17.45 0.02 -2.87
N PHE A 583 -17.08 -0.73 -1.84
CA PHE A 583 -16.59 -2.09 -1.95
C PHE A 583 -17.40 -3.02 -1.07
N ALA A 584 -17.51 -4.28 -1.47
CA ALA A 584 -18.03 -5.32 -0.58
C ALA A 584 -17.05 -5.52 0.59
N GLY A 585 -17.57 -5.68 1.79
CA GLY A 585 -16.84 -6.28 2.89
C GLY A 585 -17.02 -7.78 2.81
N GLN A 586 -16.04 -8.50 2.25
CA GLN A 586 -16.09 -9.96 2.11
C GLN A 586 -16.33 -10.65 3.46
N ASN A 587 -15.75 -10.08 4.51
CA ASN A 587 -15.75 -10.65 5.83
C ASN A 587 -16.91 -10.18 6.69
N SER A 588 -17.24 -8.90 6.66
CA SER A 588 -18.38 -8.35 7.39
C SER A 588 -19.72 -8.69 6.73
N GLY A 589 -19.73 -9.05 5.44
CA GLY A 589 -20.95 -9.15 4.65
C GLY A 589 -21.69 -7.80 4.55
N ARG A 590 -20.96 -6.69 4.63
CA ARG A 590 -21.47 -5.32 4.53
C ARG A 590 -20.62 -4.52 3.56
N ASN A 591 -21.26 -3.71 2.73
CA ASN A 591 -20.54 -2.80 1.87
C ASN A 591 -19.92 -1.68 2.71
N TYR A 592 -18.75 -1.19 2.31
CA TYR A 592 -18.15 0.01 2.87
C TYR A 592 -17.81 1.01 1.76
N GLN A 593 -17.97 2.29 2.06
CA GLN A 593 -17.57 3.39 1.18
C GLN A 593 -16.32 4.09 1.73
N ILE A 594 -15.38 4.42 0.84
CA ILE A 594 -14.24 5.27 1.18
C ILE A 594 -14.74 6.71 1.34
N GLN A 595 -14.73 7.24 2.58
CA GLN A 595 -15.13 8.61 2.89
C GLN A 595 -13.98 9.61 2.79
N SER A 596 -12.76 9.16 3.06
CA SER A 596 -11.58 10.02 2.91
C SER A 596 -10.32 9.20 2.70
N ILE A 597 -9.41 9.75 1.91
CA ILE A 597 -8.00 9.38 1.87
C ILE A 597 -7.20 10.65 2.18
N ALA A 598 -6.12 10.53 2.95
CA ALA A 598 -5.36 11.69 3.38
C ALA A 598 -4.40 12.15 2.27
N LEU A 599 -4.47 13.42 1.89
CA LEU A 599 -3.54 14.03 0.93
C LEU A 599 -2.76 15.15 1.59
N ALA A 600 -3.48 16.18 2.03
CA ALA A 600 -2.94 17.37 2.66
C ALA A 600 -3.60 17.60 4.02
N ASP A 601 -2.92 18.36 4.86
CA ASP A 601 -3.53 19.01 6.01
C ASP A 601 -3.57 20.54 5.79
N GLY A 602 -3.78 21.31 6.87
CA GLY A 602 -4.02 22.74 6.77
C GLY A 602 -2.86 23.55 6.18
N ASP A 603 -1.63 23.05 6.20
CA ASP A 603 -0.43 23.79 5.77
C ASP A 603 0.62 22.94 5.02
N SER A 604 0.42 21.63 4.88
CA SER A 604 1.38 20.73 4.25
C SER A 604 0.74 19.42 3.75
N VAL A 605 1.56 18.48 3.30
CA VAL A 605 1.10 17.11 3.04
C VAL A 605 0.73 16.44 4.36
N SER A 606 -0.36 15.67 4.39
CA SER A 606 -0.83 14.99 5.61
C SER A 606 0.16 13.91 6.04
N SER A 607 0.33 13.70 7.35
CA SER A 607 1.13 12.58 7.87
C SER A 607 0.59 11.20 7.49
N ALA A 608 -0.70 11.10 7.20
CA ALA A 608 -1.36 9.87 6.73
C ALA A 608 -1.37 9.74 5.19
N SER A 609 -0.72 10.67 4.48
CA SER A 609 -0.59 10.60 3.04
C SER A 609 0.36 9.48 2.61
N LEU A 610 0.23 9.06 1.36
CA LEU A 610 1.04 8.01 0.76
C LEU A 610 2.53 8.44 0.70
N SER A 611 3.43 7.52 1.03
CA SER A 611 4.89 7.73 0.95
C SER A 611 5.59 6.62 0.16
N SER A 612 6.90 6.77 -0.08
CA SER A 612 7.69 5.74 -0.81
C SER A 612 7.72 4.37 -0.14
N SER A 613 7.33 4.30 1.14
CA SER A 613 7.27 3.06 1.91
C SER A 613 5.88 2.41 1.91
N SER A 614 4.92 3.00 1.19
CA SER A 614 3.54 2.52 1.14
C SER A 614 3.32 1.42 0.10
N SER A 615 4.26 1.17 -0.82
CA SER A 615 4.22 -0.01 -1.70
C SER A 615 5.39 -0.95 -1.49
N LEU A 616 5.14 -2.21 -1.83
CA LEU A 616 6.13 -3.26 -1.97
C LEU A 616 6.65 -3.23 -3.41
N GLN A 617 7.93 -2.88 -3.56
CA GLN A 617 8.55 -2.60 -4.86
C GLN A 617 9.05 -3.86 -5.60
N GLN A 618 8.85 -5.04 -5.01
CA GLN A 618 9.04 -6.32 -5.69
C GLN A 618 7.72 -6.75 -6.33
N ALA A 619 7.80 -7.61 -7.35
CA ALA A 619 6.59 -8.16 -7.95
C ALA A 619 5.86 -9.04 -6.94
N TRP A 620 4.57 -9.21 -7.14
CA TRP A 620 3.74 -10.04 -6.29
C TRP A 620 4.32 -11.45 -6.19
N ASN A 621 4.46 -11.96 -4.97
CA ASN A 621 5.08 -13.25 -4.67
C ASN A 621 6.53 -13.43 -5.20
N ASN A 622 7.29 -12.34 -5.38
CA ASN A 622 8.65 -12.38 -5.93
C ASN A 622 8.77 -13.05 -7.32
N ILE A 623 7.69 -13.05 -8.11
CA ILE A 623 7.78 -13.54 -9.50
C ILE A 623 8.73 -12.66 -10.32
N ASP A 624 9.24 -13.20 -11.42
CA ASP A 624 10.00 -12.37 -12.36
C ASP A 624 9.04 -11.44 -13.12
N ALA A 625 9.24 -10.13 -13.00
CA ALA A 625 8.46 -9.12 -13.68
C ALA A 625 9.05 -8.71 -15.04
N SER A 626 10.21 -9.25 -15.44
CA SER A 626 10.90 -8.83 -16.66
C SER A 626 10.08 -9.04 -17.94
N ALA A 627 9.23 -10.07 -17.95
CA ALA A 627 8.35 -10.42 -19.07
C ALA A 627 6.93 -9.88 -18.95
N LEU A 628 6.58 -9.24 -17.83
CA LEU A 628 5.23 -8.72 -17.62
C LEU A 628 5.04 -7.40 -18.36
N ALA A 629 3.86 -7.22 -18.97
CA ALA A 629 3.45 -5.90 -19.44
C ALA A 629 3.44 -4.89 -18.27
N PRO A 630 3.81 -3.62 -18.47
CA PRO A 630 3.82 -2.63 -17.37
C PRO A 630 2.50 -2.53 -16.61
N ALA A 631 1.36 -2.64 -17.30
CA ALA A 631 0.03 -2.57 -16.69
C ALA A 631 -0.37 -3.82 -15.88
N ALA A 632 0.38 -4.93 -15.99
CA ALA A 632 0.03 -6.20 -15.36
C ALA A 632 -0.11 -6.05 -13.84
N PRO A 633 -1.18 -6.60 -13.23
CA PRO A 633 -1.46 -6.43 -11.80
C PRO A 633 -0.36 -7.05 -10.92
N GLN A 634 0.34 -8.06 -11.40
CA GLN A 634 1.38 -8.75 -10.66
C GLN A 634 2.64 -7.90 -10.46
N ASN A 635 2.81 -6.81 -11.21
CA ASN A 635 3.88 -5.84 -10.93
C ASN A 635 3.71 -5.21 -9.54
N LEU A 636 2.46 -5.08 -9.06
CA LEU A 636 2.16 -4.57 -7.74
C LEU A 636 2.31 -5.67 -6.67
N GLY A 637 3.42 -5.66 -5.94
CA GLY A 637 3.63 -6.55 -4.80
C GLY A 637 2.66 -6.33 -3.64
N GLY A 638 2.13 -5.12 -3.52
CA GLY A 638 1.16 -4.72 -2.52
C GLY A 638 1.27 -3.22 -2.22
N LEU A 639 0.15 -2.59 -1.90
CA LEU A 639 0.05 -1.18 -1.58
C LEU A 639 -0.79 -1.01 -0.32
N VAL A 640 -0.36 -0.13 0.58
CA VAL A 640 -1.13 0.27 1.76
C VAL A 640 -1.54 1.73 1.67
N VAL A 641 -2.78 2.01 2.04
CA VAL A 641 -3.36 3.37 2.02
C VAL A 641 -4.15 3.60 3.30
N ASP A 642 -3.84 4.69 4.00
CA ASP A 642 -4.65 5.15 5.13
C ASP A 642 -5.95 5.79 4.63
N ALA A 643 -7.07 5.30 5.14
CA ALA A 643 -8.40 5.73 4.72
C ALA A 643 -9.36 5.80 5.91
N ARG A 644 -10.41 6.60 5.73
CA ARG A 644 -11.63 6.50 6.52
C ARG A 644 -12.70 5.82 5.67
N ILE A 645 -13.30 4.78 6.22
CA ILE A 645 -14.39 4.05 5.58
C ILE A 645 -15.64 4.09 6.45
N VAL A 646 -16.81 3.98 5.82
CA VAL A 646 -18.10 3.82 6.52
C VAL A 646 -18.76 2.56 6.02
N TYR A 647 -19.15 1.67 6.93
CA TYR A 647 -19.94 0.48 6.63
C TYR A 647 -21.43 0.80 6.64
N ASP A 648 -22.12 0.46 5.55
CA ASP A 648 -23.59 0.50 5.46
C ASP A 648 -24.15 -0.67 6.27
N THR A 649 -24.40 -0.43 7.56
CA THR A 649 -24.63 -1.50 8.54
C THR A 649 -26.07 -2.01 8.47
N ASN A 650 -27.00 -1.13 8.13
CA ASN A 650 -28.44 -1.41 7.98
C ASN A 650 -28.84 -1.77 6.53
N SER A 651 -27.90 -1.72 5.58
CA SER A 651 -28.10 -2.07 4.16
C SER A 651 -29.13 -1.18 3.45
N ASP A 652 -29.14 0.11 3.78
CA ASP A 652 -30.04 1.08 3.14
C ASP A 652 -29.39 1.83 1.94
N GLY A 653 -28.12 1.54 1.66
CA GLY A 653 -27.35 2.16 0.58
C GLY A 653 -26.85 3.57 0.89
N LEU A 654 -27.02 4.05 2.13
CA LEU A 654 -26.45 5.29 2.64
C LEU A 654 -25.20 4.97 3.46
N TYR A 655 -24.22 5.86 3.41
CA TYR A 655 -22.95 5.72 4.13
C TYR A 655 -22.75 6.95 5.00
N GLN A 656 -23.40 6.97 6.16
CA GLN A 656 -23.50 8.17 6.99
C GLN A 656 -22.66 8.04 8.26
N ASP A 657 -21.58 8.80 8.35
CA ASP A 657 -20.74 8.83 9.55
C ASP A 657 -21.41 9.58 10.72
N PRO A 658 -21.77 8.92 11.83
CA PRO A 658 -22.41 9.60 12.96
C PRO A 658 -21.42 10.38 13.84
N THR A 659 -20.12 10.31 13.57
CA THR A 659 -19.05 10.93 14.39
C THR A 659 -18.38 12.15 13.74
N LEU A 660 -18.61 12.39 12.44
CA LEU A 660 -18.09 13.59 11.78
C LEU A 660 -18.91 14.84 12.14
N PRO A 661 -18.27 16.03 12.19
CA PRO A 661 -18.99 17.30 12.30
C PRO A 661 -20.02 17.43 11.15
N GLY A 662 -21.29 17.62 11.50
CA GLY A 662 -22.39 17.69 10.52
C GLY A 662 -22.89 16.33 10.02
N GLY A 663 -22.34 15.22 10.52
CA GLY A 663 -22.82 13.87 10.23
C GLY A 663 -24.18 13.55 10.84
N ASN A 664 -24.84 12.51 10.33
CA ASN A 664 -26.11 12.04 10.88
C ASN A 664 -25.86 11.24 12.17
N VAL A 665 -25.99 11.89 13.33
CA VAL A 665 -25.78 11.28 14.65
C VAL A 665 -26.68 10.08 14.95
N ASN A 666 -27.78 9.91 14.21
CA ASN A 666 -28.72 8.78 14.35
C ASN A 666 -28.44 7.65 13.36
N SER A 667 -27.45 7.80 12.48
CA SER A 667 -27.06 6.74 11.55
C SER A 667 -26.61 5.50 12.32
N PRO A 668 -27.08 4.29 11.96
CA PRO A 668 -26.57 3.04 12.51
C PRO A 668 -25.21 2.63 11.89
N ASP A 669 -24.72 3.36 10.89
CA ASP A 669 -23.48 3.03 10.18
C ASP A 669 -22.24 3.24 11.05
N GLU A 670 -21.21 2.46 10.75
CA GLU A 670 -19.98 2.45 11.52
C GLU A 670 -18.81 2.99 10.69
N ALA A 671 -18.16 4.03 11.22
CA ALA A 671 -17.08 4.73 10.54
C ALA A 671 -15.73 4.39 11.16
N TYR A 672 -14.78 3.88 10.38
CA TYR A 672 -13.46 3.48 10.89
C TYR A 672 -12.33 4.13 10.11
N ASN A 673 -11.27 4.54 10.82
CA ASN A 673 -9.98 4.76 10.18
C ASN A 673 -9.26 3.42 10.05
N VAL A 674 -8.75 3.12 8.87
CA VAL A 674 -8.20 1.83 8.48
C VAL A 674 -6.97 1.99 7.60
N VAL A 675 -6.16 0.94 7.53
CA VAL A 675 -5.23 0.73 6.43
C VAL A 675 -5.91 -0.20 5.43
N LEU A 676 -6.13 0.29 4.22
CA LEU A 676 -6.54 -0.51 3.07
C LEU A 676 -5.31 -1.15 2.46
N TYR A 677 -5.38 -2.45 2.18
CA TYR A 677 -4.38 -3.16 1.38
C TYR A 677 -4.94 -3.39 -0.02
N ILE A 678 -4.16 -3.02 -1.04
CA ILE A 678 -4.48 -3.19 -2.45
C ILE A 678 -3.39 -4.04 -3.09
N ALA A 679 -3.77 -5.11 -3.80
CA ALA A 679 -2.81 -6.01 -4.44
C ALA A 679 -3.44 -6.83 -5.58
N ASN A 680 -2.58 -7.59 -6.25
CA ASN A 680 -2.97 -8.59 -7.24
C ASN A 680 -3.89 -9.67 -6.62
N THR A 681 -4.98 -9.99 -7.34
CA THR A 681 -5.92 -11.08 -7.01
C THR A 681 -5.84 -12.25 -7.97
N THR A 682 -4.99 -12.16 -8.99
CA THR A 682 -4.81 -13.21 -9.98
C THR A 682 -3.80 -14.20 -9.42
N PRO A 683 -4.15 -15.48 -9.19
CA PRO A 683 -3.16 -16.48 -8.81
C PRO A 683 -2.00 -16.45 -9.82
N PRO A 684 -0.76 -16.73 -9.40
CA PRO A 684 0.27 -17.07 -10.34
C PRO A 684 -0.32 -18.26 -11.10
N GLN A 685 -0.22 -18.24 -12.41
CA GLN A 685 -0.58 -19.40 -13.21
C GLN A 685 0.40 -20.50 -12.75
N VAL A 686 -0.03 -21.34 -11.80
CA VAL A 686 0.79 -22.41 -11.23
C VAL A 686 0.59 -23.61 -12.15
N GLY A 687 1.38 -23.60 -13.21
CA GLY A 687 1.27 -24.46 -14.37
C GLY A 687 1.62 -23.62 -15.59
N PRO A 688 1.99 -24.22 -16.72
CA PRO A 688 1.95 -23.51 -17.98
C PRO A 688 0.62 -22.75 -18.08
N THR A 689 0.63 -21.54 -18.62
CA THR A 689 -0.58 -20.97 -19.21
C THR A 689 -1.01 -21.94 -20.31
N CYS A 690 -1.74 -22.99 -19.95
CA CYS A 690 -2.56 -23.74 -20.87
C CYS A 690 -3.86 -22.98 -21.09
N ASP A 691 -3.73 -21.66 -21.27
CA ASP A 691 -4.80 -20.88 -21.85
C ASP A 691 -4.97 -21.44 -23.26
N PRO A 692 -6.06 -22.19 -23.52
CA PRO A 692 -6.24 -22.79 -24.82
C PRO A 692 -6.63 -21.75 -25.87
N ASP A 693 -6.96 -20.51 -25.47
CA ASP A 693 -7.21 -19.35 -26.32
C ASP A 693 -5.87 -18.62 -26.65
N VAL A 694 -4.98 -19.33 -27.36
CA VAL A 694 -3.65 -18.82 -27.69
C VAL A 694 -3.68 -17.70 -28.75
N ASN A 695 -4.78 -17.56 -29.48
CA ASN A 695 -4.98 -16.48 -30.44
C ASN A 695 -5.63 -15.22 -29.82
N GLN A 696 -6.10 -15.32 -28.57
CA GLN A 696 -6.72 -14.26 -27.77
C GLN A 696 -7.97 -13.64 -28.42
N ASP A 697 -8.76 -14.44 -29.14
CA ASP A 697 -10.02 -14.00 -29.74
C ASP A 697 -11.24 -14.14 -28.81
N GLY A 698 -11.02 -14.70 -27.62
CA GLY A 698 -12.02 -14.87 -26.57
C GLY A 698 -12.67 -16.26 -26.59
N VAL A 699 -12.27 -17.17 -27.49
CA VAL A 699 -12.84 -18.51 -27.61
C VAL A 699 -11.74 -19.56 -27.86
N ALA A 700 -11.55 -20.47 -26.90
CA ALA A 700 -10.69 -21.64 -27.07
C ALA A 700 -11.27 -22.66 -28.08
N ASP A 701 -10.80 -22.65 -29.32
CA ASP A 701 -11.29 -23.50 -30.40
C ASP A 701 -10.24 -23.89 -31.46
N GLN A 702 -10.67 -24.22 -32.69
CA GLN A 702 -9.74 -24.63 -33.75
C GLN A 702 -8.87 -23.46 -34.26
N GLY A 703 -9.31 -22.22 -34.07
CA GLY A 703 -8.55 -21.02 -34.39
C GLY A 703 -7.25 -20.92 -33.59
N ASP A 704 -7.24 -21.42 -32.35
CA ASP A 704 -6.05 -21.49 -31.52
C ASP A 704 -5.04 -22.52 -32.00
N VAL A 705 -5.55 -23.68 -32.42
CA VAL A 705 -4.72 -24.74 -32.99
C VAL A 705 -4.05 -24.26 -34.27
N ASP A 706 -4.81 -23.62 -35.16
CA ASP A 706 -4.27 -23.04 -36.40
C ASP A 706 -3.24 -21.94 -36.12
N TYR A 707 -3.49 -21.11 -35.10
CA TYR A 707 -2.58 -20.06 -34.68
C TYR A 707 -1.26 -20.62 -34.12
N LEU A 708 -1.32 -21.60 -33.20
CA LEU A 708 -0.13 -22.23 -32.63
C LEU A 708 0.70 -22.94 -33.71
N ILE A 709 0.04 -23.66 -34.64
CA ILE A 709 0.70 -24.26 -35.81
C ILE A 709 1.44 -23.21 -36.63
N ASN A 710 0.80 -22.06 -36.89
CA ASN A 710 1.42 -20.98 -37.63
C ASN A 710 2.65 -20.40 -36.91
N VAL A 711 2.58 -20.19 -35.59
CA VAL A 711 3.72 -19.71 -34.80
C VAL A 711 4.88 -20.71 -34.81
N ILE A 712 4.61 -22.00 -34.57
CA ILE A 712 5.63 -23.07 -34.59
C ILE A 712 6.26 -23.21 -35.98
N ALA A 713 5.49 -22.98 -37.05
CA ALA A 713 5.99 -22.97 -38.42
C ALA A 713 6.81 -21.72 -38.79
N GLY A 714 7.01 -20.77 -37.87
CA GLY A 714 7.77 -19.53 -38.08
C GLY A 714 6.94 -18.35 -38.60
N GLY A 715 5.62 -18.42 -38.46
CA GLY A 715 4.68 -17.33 -38.75
C GLY A 715 4.73 -16.19 -37.72
N ALA A 716 3.92 -15.16 -37.95
CA ALA A 716 3.80 -14.04 -37.01
C ALA A 716 3.20 -14.49 -35.67
N ASN A 717 3.76 -13.97 -34.57
CA ASN A 717 3.28 -14.19 -33.21
C ASN A 717 2.86 -12.84 -32.56
N PRO A 718 1.81 -12.17 -33.05
CA PRO A 718 1.38 -10.86 -32.53
C PRO A 718 0.87 -10.92 -31.08
N THR A 719 0.34 -12.05 -30.62
CA THR A 719 -0.07 -12.24 -29.21
C THR A 719 1.11 -12.48 -28.27
N ASN A 720 2.30 -12.70 -28.83
CA ASN A 720 3.54 -12.97 -28.10
C ASN A 720 3.42 -14.17 -27.14
N ILE A 721 2.64 -15.19 -27.53
CA ILE A 721 2.53 -16.45 -26.79
C ILE A 721 3.87 -17.20 -26.80
N ASP A 722 4.08 -18.03 -25.78
CA ASP A 722 5.12 -19.06 -25.84
C ASP A 722 4.61 -20.24 -26.70
N PRO A 723 5.25 -20.57 -27.83
CA PRO A 723 4.81 -21.70 -28.65
C PRO A 723 5.12 -23.08 -28.04
N ASP A 724 5.93 -23.13 -26.98
CA ASP A 724 6.17 -24.34 -26.16
C ASP A 724 5.03 -24.52 -25.14
N PHE A 725 3.81 -24.79 -25.64
CA PHE A 725 2.58 -24.95 -24.87
C PHE A 725 2.68 -26.04 -23.78
N ASN A 726 3.43 -27.11 -24.04
CA ASN A 726 3.62 -28.22 -23.09
C ASN A 726 4.85 -28.04 -22.17
N GLN A 727 5.68 -27.02 -22.45
CA GLN A 727 6.88 -26.65 -21.69
C GLN A 727 7.93 -27.75 -21.55
N ASP A 728 8.05 -28.62 -22.56
CA ASP A 728 9.10 -29.63 -22.59
C ASP A 728 10.47 -29.06 -23.02
N GLY A 729 10.51 -27.77 -23.37
CA GLY A 729 11.68 -27.01 -23.78
C GLY A 729 11.85 -26.93 -25.29
N VAL A 730 10.89 -27.45 -26.07
CA VAL A 730 10.93 -27.45 -27.53
C VAL A 730 9.54 -27.17 -28.12
N ALA A 731 9.40 -26.01 -28.77
CA ALA A 731 8.21 -25.70 -29.56
C ALA A 731 8.07 -26.61 -30.80
N ASP A 732 7.24 -27.65 -30.73
CA ASP A 732 7.03 -28.65 -31.76
C ASP A 732 5.61 -29.25 -31.81
N GLN A 733 5.44 -30.42 -32.43
CA GLN A 733 4.13 -31.06 -32.55
C GLN A 733 3.54 -31.52 -31.21
N GLY A 734 4.38 -31.73 -30.19
CA GLY A 734 3.96 -32.03 -28.83
C GLY A 734 3.14 -30.90 -28.20
N ASP A 735 3.39 -29.66 -28.57
CA ASP A 735 2.63 -28.50 -28.11
C ASP A 735 1.25 -28.43 -28.74
N ILE A 736 1.17 -28.75 -30.03
CA ILE A 736 -0.10 -28.81 -30.77
C ILE A 736 -0.98 -29.93 -30.19
N ASP A 737 -0.41 -31.11 -29.95
CA ASP A 737 -1.13 -32.24 -29.34
C ASP A 737 -1.63 -31.89 -27.93
N ALA A 738 -0.80 -31.19 -27.15
CA ALA A 738 -1.14 -30.72 -25.83
C ALA A 738 -2.29 -29.68 -25.86
N LEU A 739 -2.23 -28.69 -26.75
CA LEU A 739 -3.29 -27.70 -26.93
C LEU A 739 -4.62 -28.35 -27.35
N VAL A 740 -4.59 -29.26 -28.32
CA VAL A 740 -5.78 -30.01 -28.75
C VAL A 740 -6.38 -30.82 -27.60
N ASN A 741 -5.54 -31.46 -26.77
CA ASN A 741 -6.01 -32.19 -25.60
C ASN A 741 -6.71 -31.26 -24.58
N VAL A 742 -6.16 -30.07 -24.34
CA VAL A 742 -6.78 -29.07 -23.43
C VAL A 742 -8.11 -28.56 -23.98
N ILE A 743 -8.19 -28.19 -25.27
CA ILE A 743 -9.44 -27.77 -25.94
C ILE A 743 -10.50 -28.89 -25.87
N ALA A 744 -10.08 -30.15 -25.95
CA ALA A 744 -10.96 -31.32 -25.81
C ALA A 744 -11.42 -31.62 -24.37
N GLY A 745 -11.04 -30.78 -23.38
CA GLY A 745 -11.37 -30.94 -21.97
C GLY A 745 -10.38 -31.82 -21.19
N GLY A 746 -9.21 -32.10 -21.75
CA GLY A 746 -8.09 -32.74 -21.06
C GLY A 746 -7.44 -31.82 -20.04
N PRO A 747 -6.66 -32.37 -19.10
CA PRO A 747 -5.93 -31.57 -18.13
C PRO A 747 -4.81 -30.76 -18.81
N CYS A 748 -4.46 -29.64 -18.18
CA CYS A 748 -3.27 -28.84 -18.47
C CYS A 748 -2.00 -29.73 -18.42
N PRO A 749 -1.09 -29.65 -19.42
CA PRO A 749 0.15 -30.43 -19.47
C PRO A 749 1.10 -30.18 -18.30
#